data_AF-A0AAU2HB49-F1
#
_entry.id   AF-A0AAU2HB49-F1
#
_cell.length_a   1.000
_cell.length_b   1.000
_cell.length_c   1.000
_cell.angle_alpha   90.00
_cell.angle_beta   90.00
_cell.angle_gamma   90.00
#
_symmetry.space_group_name_H-M   'P 1'
#
loop_
_entity.id
_entity.type
_entity.pdbx_description
1 polymer ?
#
loop_
_entity_poly.entity_id
_entity_poly.type
_entity_poly.pdbx_seq_one_letter_code
_entity_poly.pdbx_strand_id
1 'polypeptide(L)'
;MPDEGADNQAVMRLYGEPFDGGFALAEEHQRAADLTAACAVYEELLTLAESLEDSPDVRFLRAHLLSDLASVRLTATDLPAAQDAVERSRRLLDGIAAASMGPRGRQLWLETLLKTLLATADLMRRTGRLDEALAALDEAAVQLPEFDDPEGLRAAELGLNRIHLLIERAEWGAAEEHASALLSTMPATVVEAVPRLLTALGLICASTGRFDAAEDYFARAEDGFRALGDTGEQQSLLAHRAYVAMHRGDFDLAEELFAEASAFFERHQWFGDLAVCEQARGFLAGRRGDLTGADGLMTASLARFERLGASIAAADTQLMGAQHAYERGDIAEMKRLAQQARDVYQAREVYERCAQVDLMLARTLEDNLNRTDHGEHERHSIDTALSLALPAALTLEAARYDFASAHARSEWLQLADDAMRLVFRLAVRRQDQGLLFELVEHRCAGASLALGRTPPSSGSAEDPVSLFPSAAMKTYGNPQGPTALGGVAAEAAASAGLRVAPPPKVRMSPESGRVALQEHIEAAEFRYHRRIVDEEEVPFWTTDDLTGRPVVQIRLADAGDLFMTWTWAGGARGFGTGCGPADEVDRAVRELAAALPGSGEGAEGMRRAFALGALADPGREHRLARVLAEALWPQGLTEQIRQVAARAGRPLVRIQPSPRVAQVPWELLAVDDEARLIDLADVVTTAPASLRRQAPAVRPEPEPQLDADSDMDAGTDAVVLVLDPRIPGFRAESALGSVLGPPGSDPELLSFVQSRVDAGSAVPSVATAAQALRRTDLDRDWLSGVLRKGARRLLYVGHVSGAPIEGGQSEDGALHLSCGTGTTGLAEPLRTHRPLSAKDLLLGTLPLRADGEPGARIWPAPPRVALIGCESGGDLRFAESFGLATAMIHNGAELVTATRWVLPTSFAFHRLAGLPESVRPLSEAIIAVDAAHEHPDPVHRLGRWQREQLDHWRAGGRIEHSPLLWAAMTCMVV
;
A
#
# COMPACT_ATOMS: atom_id res chain seq x y z
N MET A 1 -37.65 18.61 -52.55
CA MET A 1 -36.21 18.85 -52.78
C MET A 1 -36.08 20.16 -53.52
N PRO A 2 -35.23 21.11 -53.11
CA PRO A 2 -34.19 21.11 -52.06
C PRO A 2 -34.56 22.10 -50.91
N ASP A 3 -33.81 22.38 -49.85
CA ASP A 3 -32.44 22.05 -49.40
C ASP A 3 -32.44 22.18 -47.86
N GLU A 4 -31.82 21.23 -47.14
CA GLU A 4 -31.70 21.21 -45.69
C GLU A 4 -30.52 22.09 -45.25
N GLY A 5 -30.81 23.07 -44.38
CA GLY A 5 -29.81 23.96 -43.81
C GLY A 5 -28.91 23.24 -42.82
N ALA A 6 -27.62 23.27 -43.10
CA ALA A 6 -26.56 22.98 -42.15
C ALA A 6 -26.62 23.98 -40.99
N ASP A 7 -26.82 23.45 -39.78
CA ASP A 7 -26.75 24.19 -38.52
C ASP A 7 -25.27 24.47 -38.23
N ASN A 8 -24.79 25.62 -38.70
CA ASN A 8 -23.43 26.10 -38.51
C ASN A 8 -23.33 26.68 -37.10
N GLN A 9 -22.44 26.12 -36.26
CA GLN A 9 -22.12 26.67 -34.93
C GLN A 9 -21.87 28.18 -35.03
N ALA A 10 -22.77 28.97 -34.44
CA ALA A 10 -22.65 30.42 -34.46
C ALA A 10 -21.41 30.83 -33.64
N VAL A 11 -20.36 31.27 -34.33
CA VAL A 11 -19.17 31.90 -33.72
C VAL A 11 -19.64 33.02 -32.78
N MET A 12 -19.39 32.83 -31.49
CA MET A 12 -19.85 33.74 -30.44
C MET A 12 -19.01 35.01 -30.49
N ARG A 13 -19.57 36.10 -31.05
CA ARG A 13 -18.90 37.40 -31.14
C ARG A 13 -18.68 37.99 -29.75
N LEU A 14 -17.42 38.09 -29.30
CA LEU A 14 -17.06 38.49 -27.94
C LEU A 14 -16.60 39.95 -27.89
N TYR A 15 -15.82 40.39 -28.88
CA TYR A 15 -15.18 41.72 -28.92
C TYR A 15 -15.53 42.52 -30.19
N GLY A 16 -16.09 41.87 -31.21
CA GLY A 16 -16.34 42.45 -32.53
C GLY A 16 -15.12 42.41 -33.47
N GLU A 17 -15.34 42.78 -34.73
CA GLU A 17 -14.26 42.87 -35.72
C GLU A 17 -13.33 44.05 -35.42
N PRO A 18 -12.00 43.92 -35.62
CA PRO A 18 -11.31 42.78 -36.24
C PRO A 18 -10.87 41.67 -35.26
N PHE A 19 -11.20 41.77 -33.97
CA PHE A 19 -10.69 40.86 -32.95
C PHE A 19 -11.29 39.46 -33.06
N ASP A 20 -12.62 39.34 -33.20
CA ASP A 20 -13.28 38.03 -33.32
C ASP A 20 -12.77 37.24 -34.54
N GLY A 21 -12.62 37.89 -35.69
CA GLY A 21 -12.04 37.29 -36.90
C GLY A 21 -10.55 36.94 -36.73
N GLY A 22 -9.80 37.76 -36.01
CA GLY A 22 -8.40 37.50 -35.70
C GLY A 22 -8.18 36.30 -34.77
N PHE A 23 -9.01 36.14 -33.72
CA PHE A 23 -8.97 34.94 -32.87
C PHE A 23 -9.23 33.66 -33.70
N ALA A 24 -10.24 33.69 -34.57
CA ALA A 24 -10.55 32.55 -35.43
C ALA A 24 -9.41 32.22 -36.41
N LEU A 25 -8.76 33.23 -36.98
CA LEU A 25 -7.61 33.05 -37.87
C LEU A 25 -6.40 32.48 -37.13
N ALA A 26 -6.11 32.97 -35.93
CA ALA A 26 -5.02 32.43 -35.11
C ALA A 26 -5.28 30.97 -34.70
N GLU A 27 -6.54 30.60 -34.43
CA GLU A 27 -6.93 29.21 -34.16
C GLU A 27 -6.78 28.32 -35.41
N GLU A 28 -7.13 28.82 -36.60
CA GLU A 28 -6.92 28.10 -37.86
C GLU A 28 -5.43 27.82 -38.10
N HIS A 29 -4.56 28.80 -37.87
CA HIS A 29 -3.11 28.62 -37.96
C HIS A 29 -2.58 27.60 -36.94
N GLN A 30 -3.10 27.60 -35.71
CA GLN A 30 -2.76 26.60 -34.70
C GLN A 30 -3.17 25.19 -35.12
N ARG A 31 -4.38 25.00 -35.66
CA ARG A 31 -4.85 23.70 -36.19
C ARG A 31 -4.01 23.22 -37.38
N ALA A 32 -3.44 24.14 -38.15
CA ALA A 32 -2.49 23.85 -39.23
C ALA A 32 -1.03 23.68 -38.75
N ALA A 33 -0.77 23.74 -37.44
CA ALA A 33 0.57 23.73 -36.83
C ALA A 33 1.51 24.86 -37.30
N ASP A 34 0.98 25.94 -37.86
CA ASP A 34 1.73 27.16 -38.20
C ASP A 34 1.77 28.12 -37.02
N LEU A 35 2.56 27.75 -36.01
CA LEU A 35 2.67 28.49 -34.75
C LEU A 35 3.24 29.91 -34.95
N THR A 36 4.06 30.10 -35.99
CA THR A 36 4.65 31.41 -36.30
C THR A 36 3.58 32.36 -36.84
N ALA A 37 2.73 31.89 -37.77
CA ALA A 37 1.61 32.69 -38.26
C ALA A 37 0.60 32.99 -37.15
N ALA A 38 0.30 32.01 -36.28
CA ALA A 38 -0.60 32.22 -35.14
C ALA A 38 -0.07 33.31 -34.18
N CYS A 39 1.22 33.25 -33.81
CA CYS A 39 1.87 34.29 -33.00
C CYS A 39 1.77 35.67 -33.65
N ALA A 40 2.04 35.77 -34.96
CA ALA A 40 1.98 37.04 -35.68
C ALA A 40 0.57 37.66 -35.62
N VAL A 41 -0.49 36.85 -35.80
CA VAL A 41 -1.88 37.33 -35.70
C VAL A 41 -2.17 37.88 -34.29
N TYR A 42 -1.80 37.16 -33.23
CA TYR A 42 -2.00 37.65 -31.86
C TYR A 42 -1.21 38.92 -31.55
N GLU A 43 0.04 39.05 -32.05
CA GLU A 43 0.87 40.24 -31.87
C GLU A 43 0.31 41.47 -32.59
N GLU A 44 -0.24 41.29 -33.80
CA GLU A 44 -0.94 42.35 -34.54
C GLU A 44 -2.21 42.82 -33.81
N LEU A 45 -3.04 41.87 -33.35
CA LEU A 45 -4.23 42.18 -32.56
C LEU A 45 -3.88 42.86 -31.22
N LEU A 46 -2.81 42.42 -30.55
CA LEU A 46 -2.36 43.02 -29.30
C LEU A 46 -1.91 44.48 -29.53
N THR A 47 -1.16 44.74 -30.61
CA THR A 47 -0.74 46.09 -30.99
C THR A 47 -1.95 46.98 -31.28
N LEU A 48 -2.97 46.45 -31.96
CA LEU A 48 -4.21 47.18 -32.20
C LEU A 48 -4.96 47.47 -30.89
N ALA A 49 -5.09 46.48 -30.01
CA ALA A 49 -5.72 46.65 -28.71
C ALA A 49 -4.98 47.67 -27.82
N GLU A 50 -3.64 47.74 -27.92
CA GLU A 50 -2.79 48.72 -27.24
C GLU A 50 -3.02 50.16 -27.72
N SER A 51 -3.47 50.34 -28.97
CA SER A 51 -3.81 51.66 -29.53
C SER A 51 -5.19 52.20 -29.11
N LEU A 52 -6.05 51.35 -28.55
CA LEU A 52 -7.38 51.74 -28.06
C LEU A 52 -7.30 52.50 -26.72
N GLU A 53 -8.32 53.32 -26.45
CA GLU A 53 -8.46 54.03 -25.17
C GLU A 53 -8.54 53.03 -24.00
N ASP A 54 -7.76 53.29 -22.96
CA ASP A 54 -7.62 52.37 -21.82
C ASP A 54 -8.92 52.29 -21.00
N SER A 55 -9.53 51.12 -21.00
CA SER A 55 -10.74 50.79 -20.25
C SER A 55 -10.63 49.39 -19.65
N PRO A 56 -11.42 49.03 -18.63
CA PRO A 56 -11.44 47.67 -18.10
C PRO A 56 -11.67 46.59 -19.17
N ASP A 57 -12.55 46.87 -20.16
CA ASP A 57 -12.84 45.95 -21.26
C ASP A 57 -11.65 45.78 -22.22
N VAL A 58 -10.93 46.88 -22.52
CA VAL A 58 -9.71 46.83 -23.35
C VAL A 58 -8.58 46.12 -22.61
N ARG A 59 -8.45 46.32 -21.29
CA ARG A 59 -7.48 45.57 -20.47
C ARG A 59 -7.80 44.08 -20.43
N PHE A 60 -9.09 43.71 -20.35
CA PHE A 60 -9.52 42.32 -20.45
C PHE A 60 -9.22 41.71 -21.82
N LEU A 61 -9.50 42.43 -22.92
CA LEU A 61 -9.14 42.00 -24.28
C LEU A 61 -7.64 41.75 -24.42
N ARG A 62 -6.80 42.69 -23.93
CA ARG A 62 -5.33 42.53 -23.94
C ARG A 62 -4.91 41.32 -23.13
N ALA A 63 -5.50 41.08 -21.96
CA ALA A 63 -5.23 39.91 -21.14
C ALA A 63 -5.58 38.60 -21.87
N HIS A 64 -6.74 38.55 -22.54
CA HIS A 64 -7.15 37.37 -23.32
C HIS A 64 -6.19 37.10 -24.48
N LEU A 65 -5.84 38.12 -25.27
CA LEU A 65 -4.84 38.00 -26.34
C LEU A 65 -3.49 37.50 -25.83
N LEU A 66 -3.04 38.01 -24.67
CA LEU A 66 -1.78 37.60 -24.05
C LEU A 66 -1.84 36.16 -23.50
N SER A 67 -2.97 35.73 -22.95
CA SER A 67 -3.19 34.36 -22.46
C SER A 67 -3.12 33.34 -23.61
N ASP A 68 -3.75 33.66 -24.74
CA ASP A 68 -3.70 32.86 -25.95
C ASP A 68 -2.31 32.83 -26.56
N LEU A 69 -1.67 34.01 -26.70
CA LEU A 69 -0.30 34.14 -27.20
C LEU A 69 0.69 33.34 -26.34
N ALA A 70 0.53 33.34 -25.01
CA ALA A 70 1.33 32.52 -24.11
C ALA A 70 1.21 31.03 -24.45
N SER A 71 0.00 30.54 -24.69
CA SER A 71 -0.27 29.13 -25.02
C SER A 71 0.40 28.72 -26.35
N VAL A 72 0.33 29.59 -27.37
CA VAL A 72 1.02 29.34 -28.66
C VAL A 72 2.54 29.36 -28.49
N ARG A 73 3.09 30.31 -27.72
CA ARG A 73 4.54 30.41 -27.46
C ARG A 73 5.07 29.22 -26.67
N LEU A 74 4.31 28.68 -25.72
CA LEU A 74 4.65 27.44 -25.01
C LEU A 74 4.70 26.24 -25.97
N THR A 75 3.74 26.15 -26.88
CA THR A 75 3.70 25.11 -27.93
C THR A 75 4.90 25.24 -28.87
N ALA A 76 5.28 26.48 -29.21
CA ALA A 76 6.46 26.78 -30.02
C ALA A 76 7.79 26.67 -29.26
N THR A 77 7.77 26.32 -27.98
CA THR A 77 8.93 26.22 -27.07
C THR A 77 9.72 27.53 -26.85
N ASP A 78 9.10 28.68 -27.15
CA ASP A 78 9.66 30.01 -26.82
C ASP A 78 9.30 30.40 -25.37
N LEU A 79 9.98 29.75 -24.42
CA LEU A 79 9.71 29.90 -22.99
C LEU A 79 9.89 31.35 -22.49
N PRO A 80 10.92 32.12 -22.88
CA PRO A 80 11.07 33.51 -22.44
C PRO A 80 9.93 34.40 -22.92
N ALA A 81 9.49 34.25 -24.17
CA ALA A 81 8.39 35.04 -24.70
C ALA A 81 7.04 34.60 -24.11
N ALA A 82 6.86 33.32 -23.81
CA ALA A 82 5.70 32.83 -23.08
C ALA A 82 5.64 33.43 -21.66
N GLN A 83 6.77 33.50 -20.96
CA GLN A 83 6.86 34.11 -19.63
C GLN A 83 6.39 35.58 -19.63
N ASP A 84 6.90 36.40 -20.56
CA ASP A 84 6.45 37.80 -20.68
C ASP A 84 4.93 37.89 -20.90
N ALA A 85 4.38 37.04 -21.77
CA ALA A 85 2.97 37.05 -22.10
C ALA A 85 2.09 36.67 -20.89
N VAL A 86 2.46 35.62 -20.15
CA VAL A 86 1.77 35.18 -18.93
C VAL A 86 1.82 36.27 -17.85
N GLU A 87 2.99 36.85 -17.58
CA GLU A 87 3.16 37.89 -16.56
C GLU A 87 2.37 39.18 -16.89
N ARG A 88 2.29 39.54 -18.17
CA ARG A 88 1.48 40.69 -18.61
C ARG A 88 -0.02 40.38 -18.53
N SER A 89 -0.45 39.18 -18.93
CA SER A 89 -1.85 38.74 -18.80
C SER A 89 -2.29 38.77 -17.34
N ARG A 90 -1.52 38.13 -16.44
CA ARG A 90 -1.82 38.06 -15.00
C ARG A 90 -1.99 39.45 -14.39
N ARG A 91 -1.04 40.37 -14.63
CA ARG A 91 -1.11 41.76 -14.14
C ARG A 91 -2.36 42.51 -14.60
N LEU A 92 -2.77 42.32 -15.85
CA LEU A 92 -3.98 42.93 -16.37
C LEU A 92 -5.24 42.36 -15.70
N LEU A 93 -5.31 41.03 -15.53
CA LEU A 93 -6.43 40.35 -14.86
C LEU A 93 -6.56 40.77 -13.40
N ASP A 94 -5.46 40.87 -12.66
CA ASP A 94 -5.45 41.38 -11.28
C ASP A 94 -5.94 42.82 -11.20
N GLY A 95 -5.45 43.67 -12.12
CA GLY A 95 -5.83 45.08 -12.19
C GLY A 95 -7.32 45.33 -12.47
N ILE A 96 -8.04 44.33 -13.01
CA ILE A 96 -9.48 44.40 -13.27
C ILE A 96 -10.32 43.51 -12.34
N ALA A 97 -9.72 42.74 -11.44
CA ALA A 97 -10.45 41.79 -10.59
C ALA A 97 -11.55 42.45 -9.72
N ALA A 98 -11.31 43.69 -9.27
CA ALA A 98 -12.26 44.47 -8.47
C ALA A 98 -13.24 45.33 -9.32
N ALA A 99 -13.14 45.29 -10.65
CA ALA A 99 -14.04 46.03 -11.53
C ALA A 99 -15.46 45.43 -11.48
N SER A 100 -16.48 46.27 -11.67
CA SER A 100 -17.87 45.79 -11.73
C SER A 100 -18.09 44.99 -13.02
N MET A 101 -18.24 43.68 -12.90
CA MET A 101 -18.53 42.77 -14.01
C MET A 101 -19.95 42.20 -13.86
N GLY A 102 -20.68 42.07 -14.98
CA GLY A 102 -21.90 41.26 -15.00
C GLY A 102 -21.56 39.77 -14.84
N PRO A 103 -22.54 38.89 -14.54
CA PRO A 103 -22.30 37.46 -14.32
C PRO A 103 -21.53 36.78 -15.46
N ARG A 104 -21.90 37.07 -16.72
CA ARG A 104 -21.21 36.55 -17.91
C ARG A 104 -19.78 37.09 -18.05
N GLY A 105 -19.55 38.36 -17.71
CA GLY A 105 -18.22 38.96 -17.71
C GLY A 105 -17.31 38.36 -16.64
N ARG A 106 -17.87 38.05 -15.45
CA ARG A 106 -17.14 37.34 -14.39
C ARG A 106 -16.72 35.94 -14.83
N GLN A 107 -17.60 35.18 -15.48
CA GLN A 107 -17.26 33.86 -16.01
C GLN A 107 -16.15 33.94 -17.08
N LEU A 108 -16.22 34.89 -18.02
CA LEU A 108 -15.16 35.09 -19.00
C LEU A 108 -13.82 35.49 -18.34
N TRP A 109 -13.85 36.31 -17.29
CA TRP A 109 -12.65 36.64 -16.53
C TRP A 109 -12.05 35.41 -15.84
N LEU A 110 -12.89 34.57 -15.24
CA LEU A 110 -12.47 33.31 -14.61
C LEU A 110 -11.83 32.36 -15.63
N GLU A 111 -12.42 32.22 -16.82
CA GLU A 111 -11.86 31.41 -17.91
C GLU A 111 -10.47 31.89 -18.36
N THR A 112 -10.32 33.20 -18.60
CA THR A 112 -9.01 33.77 -18.98
C THR A 112 -7.98 33.66 -17.85
N LEU A 113 -8.41 33.79 -16.59
CA LEU A 113 -7.55 33.58 -15.43
C LEU A 113 -7.08 32.13 -15.33
N LEU A 114 -7.99 31.16 -15.41
CA LEU A 114 -7.66 29.74 -15.39
C LEU A 114 -6.67 29.40 -16.51
N LYS A 115 -6.94 29.82 -17.75
CA LYS A 115 -6.04 29.61 -18.88
C LYS A 115 -4.64 30.21 -18.64
N THR A 116 -4.58 31.41 -18.06
CA THR A 116 -3.32 32.07 -17.71
C THR A 116 -2.56 31.31 -16.61
N LEU A 117 -3.26 30.80 -15.59
CA LEU A 117 -2.66 30.00 -14.50
C LEU A 117 -2.19 28.62 -14.99
N LEU A 118 -2.95 27.97 -15.88
CA LEU A 118 -2.53 26.72 -16.54
C LEU A 118 -1.29 26.95 -17.41
N ALA A 119 -1.25 28.03 -18.18
CA ALA A 119 -0.05 28.41 -18.94
C ALA A 119 1.15 28.74 -18.02
N THR A 120 0.89 29.37 -16.86
CA THR A 120 1.91 29.58 -15.82
C THR A 120 2.44 28.23 -15.32
N ALA A 121 1.56 27.30 -14.99
CA ALA A 121 1.93 25.97 -14.53
C ALA A 121 2.75 25.21 -15.58
N ASP A 122 2.35 25.22 -16.86
CA ASP A 122 3.09 24.57 -17.94
C ASP A 122 4.48 25.21 -18.17
N LEU A 123 4.58 26.55 -18.09
CA LEU A 123 5.86 27.24 -18.16
C LEU A 123 6.80 26.84 -17.02
N MET A 124 6.30 26.83 -15.78
CA MET A 124 7.08 26.43 -14.60
C MET A 124 7.49 24.96 -14.70
N ARG A 125 6.58 24.10 -15.17
CA ARG A 125 6.84 22.68 -15.44
C ARG A 125 7.97 22.49 -16.45
N ARG A 126 7.89 23.11 -17.63
CA ARG A 126 8.92 23.03 -18.69
C ARG A 126 10.28 23.61 -18.29
N THR A 127 10.29 24.56 -17.36
CA THR A 127 11.54 25.14 -16.81
C THR A 127 12.07 24.36 -15.59
N GLY A 128 11.37 23.31 -15.15
CA GLY A 128 11.76 22.45 -14.02
C GLY A 128 11.42 23.01 -12.64
N ARG A 129 10.64 24.09 -12.55
CA ARG A 129 10.16 24.73 -11.31
C ARG A 129 8.86 24.08 -10.83
N LEU A 130 8.91 22.78 -10.53
CA LEU A 130 7.72 21.95 -10.30
C LEU A 130 6.89 22.36 -9.07
N ASP A 131 7.50 22.94 -8.04
CA ASP A 131 6.76 23.48 -6.88
C ASP A 131 5.96 24.72 -7.23
N GLU A 132 6.51 25.60 -8.05
CA GLU A 132 5.82 26.81 -8.51
C GLU A 132 4.72 26.47 -9.52
N ALA A 133 4.92 25.42 -10.32
CA ALA A 133 3.87 24.86 -11.15
C ALA A 133 2.69 24.36 -10.30
N LEU A 134 2.97 23.67 -9.19
CA LEU A 134 1.94 23.15 -8.29
C LEU A 134 1.19 24.30 -7.60
N ALA A 135 1.92 25.32 -7.14
CA ALA A 135 1.33 26.52 -6.54
C ALA A 135 0.39 27.26 -7.50
N ALA A 136 0.73 27.35 -8.79
CA ALA A 136 -0.14 27.94 -9.80
C ALA A 136 -1.44 27.13 -10.01
N LEU A 137 -1.37 25.79 -9.96
CA LEU A 137 -2.54 24.93 -10.01
C LEU A 137 -3.40 25.04 -8.73
N ASP A 138 -2.76 25.15 -7.56
CA ASP A 138 -3.46 25.37 -6.29
C ASP A 138 -4.19 26.72 -6.28
N GLU A 139 -3.58 27.77 -6.81
CA GLU A 139 -4.21 29.09 -6.99
C GLU A 139 -5.43 29.00 -7.92
N ALA A 140 -5.33 28.29 -9.03
CA ALA A 140 -6.46 28.04 -9.93
C ALA A 140 -7.58 27.27 -9.23
N ALA A 141 -7.24 26.30 -8.37
CA ALA A 141 -8.19 25.49 -7.63
C ALA A 141 -9.04 26.31 -6.65
N VAL A 142 -8.47 27.37 -6.05
CA VAL A 142 -9.19 28.29 -5.16
C VAL A 142 -10.34 29.00 -5.88
N GLN A 143 -10.22 29.24 -7.19
CA GLN A 143 -11.23 29.93 -7.99
C GLN A 143 -12.36 29.00 -8.46
N LEU A 144 -12.20 27.67 -8.38
CA LEU A 144 -13.17 26.69 -8.91
C LEU A 144 -14.61 26.89 -8.41
N PRO A 145 -14.88 27.20 -7.12
CA PRO A 145 -16.25 27.39 -6.65
C PRO A 145 -16.99 28.58 -7.27
N GLU A 146 -16.29 29.50 -7.93
CA GLU A 146 -16.89 30.66 -8.62
C GLU A 146 -17.35 30.35 -10.05
N PHE A 147 -16.93 29.22 -10.62
CA PHE A 147 -17.34 28.81 -11.96
C PHE A 147 -18.78 28.29 -11.97
N ASP A 148 -19.52 28.61 -13.02
CA ASP A 148 -20.76 27.91 -13.37
C ASP A 148 -20.41 26.64 -14.17
N ASP A 149 -19.94 25.60 -13.47
CA ASP A 149 -19.44 24.34 -14.05
C ASP A 149 -20.34 23.15 -13.67
N PRO A 150 -21.60 23.09 -14.12
CA PRO A 150 -22.51 21.99 -13.81
C PRO A 150 -22.08 20.65 -14.43
N GLU A 151 -21.26 20.70 -15.47
CA GLU A 151 -20.73 19.52 -16.16
C GLU A 151 -19.41 19.03 -15.56
N GLY A 152 -18.70 19.85 -14.76
CA GLY A 152 -17.45 19.48 -14.10
C GLY A 152 -16.21 19.52 -15.01
N LEU A 153 -16.26 20.26 -16.13
CA LEU A 153 -15.19 20.33 -17.13
C LEU A 153 -13.92 20.99 -16.58
N ARG A 154 -14.07 22.07 -15.81
CA ARG A 154 -12.93 22.84 -15.26
C ARG A 154 -12.28 22.11 -14.10
N ALA A 155 -13.10 21.45 -13.28
CA ALA A 155 -12.61 20.56 -12.25
C ALA A 155 -11.79 19.39 -12.86
N ALA A 156 -12.27 18.80 -13.96
CA ALA A 156 -11.56 17.72 -14.66
C ALA A 156 -10.25 18.20 -15.31
N GLU A 157 -10.27 19.34 -15.99
CA GLU A 157 -9.09 19.95 -16.63
C GLU A 157 -7.99 20.26 -15.60
N LEU A 158 -8.35 20.92 -14.50
CA LEU A 158 -7.40 21.25 -13.44
C LEU A 158 -6.87 19.99 -12.74
N GLY A 159 -7.77 19.03 -12.47
CA GLY A 159 -7.43 17.75 -11.87
C GLY A 159 -6.41 16.96 -12.71
N LEU A 160 -6.62 16.87 -14.02
CA LEU A 160 -5.69 16.21 -14.95
C LEU A 160 -4.32 16.87 -14.99
N ASN A 161 -4.27 18.21 -15.08
CA ASN A 161 -2.99 18.94 -15.03
C ASN A 161 -2.23 18.70 -13.72
N ARG A 162 -2.95 18.64 -12.59
CA ARG A 162 -2.37 18.29 -11.30
C ARG A 162 -1.81 16.87 -11.30
N ILE A 163 -2.58 15.89 -11.79
CA ILE A 163 -2.14 14.49 -11.85
C ILE A 163 -0.87 14.35 -12.69
N HIS A 164 -0.80 14.98 -13.87
CA HIS A 164 0.41 14.97 -14.69
C HIS A 164 1.61 15.61 -13.99
N LEU A 165 1.41 16.72 -13.29
CA LEU A 165 2.49 17.35 -12.52
C LEU A 165 2.98 16.45 -11.38
N LEU A 166 2.08 15.74 -10.70
CA LEU A 166 2.44 14.77 -9.65
C LEU A 166 3.21 13.57 -10.24
N ILE A 167 2.82 13.09 -11.42
CA ILE A 167 3.56 12.05 -12.17
C ILE A 167 4.99 12.54 -12.47
N GLU A 168 5.17 13.76 -12.95
CA GLU A 168 6.50 14.31 -13.26
C GLU A 168 7.37 14.53 -12.04
N ARG A 169 6.76 14.82 -10.89
CA ARG A 169 7.44 14.88 -9.59
C ARG A 169 7.76 13.50 -9.01
N ALA A 170 7.38 12.42 -9.69
CA ALA A 170 7.42 11.05 -9.21
C ALA A 170 6.64 10.84 -7.90
N GLU A 171 5.61 11.67 -7.65
CA GLU A 171 4.69 11.56 -6.52
C GLU A 171 3.55 10.58 -6.88
N TRP A 172 3.92 9.34 -7.21
CA TRP A 172 3.03 8.33 -7.77
C TRP A 172 1.80 8.05 -6.92
N GLY A 173 1.98 7.96 -5.59
CA GLY A 173 0.89 7.72 -4.65
C GLY A 173 -0.16 8.82 -4.63
N ALA A 174 0.29 10.09 -4.63
CA ALA A 174 -0.60 11.23 -4.70
C ALA A 174 -1.29 11.31 -6.07
N ALA A 175 -0.55 11.07 -7.16
CA ALA A 175 -1.09 11.05 -8.51
C ALA A 175 -2.22 10.01 -8.65
N GLU A 176 -2.04 8.80 -8.12
CA GLU A 176 -3.03 7.73 -8.16
C GLU A 176 -4.28 8.07 -7.33
N GLU A 177 -4.09 8.62 -6.14
CA GLU A 177 -5.18 9.05 -5.26
C GLU A 177 -6.02 10.15 -5.93
N HIS A 178 -5.35 11.18 -6.47
CA HIS A 178 -6.02 12.24 -7.22
C HIS A 178 -6.74 11.72 -8.46
N ALA A 179 -6.11 10.81 -9.21
CA ALA A 179 -6.70 10.24 -10.42
C ALA A 179 -7.91 9.35 -10.11
N SER A 180 -7.83 8.53 -9.06
CA SER A 180 -8.92 7.65 -8.63
C SER A 180 -10.10 8.43 -8.07
N ALA A 181 -9.82 9.47 -7.27
CA ALA A 181 -10.84 10.37 -6.74
C ALA A 181 -11.54 11.15 -7.87
N LEU A 182 -10.76 11.67 -8.83
CA LEU A 182 -11.33 12.36 -9.99
C LEU A 182 -12.20 11.41 -10.81
N LEU A 183 -11.73 10.18 -11.09
CA LEU A 183 -12.49 9.21 -11.88
C LEU A 183 -13.81 8.81 -11.20
N SER A 184 -13.81 8.69 -9.88
CA SER A 184 -14.98 8.28 -9.09
C SER A 184 -16.03 9.38 -8.93
N THR A 185 -15.62 10.65 -9.03
CA THR A 185 -16.50 11.82 -8.81
C THR A 185 -16.89 12.52 -10.10
N MET A 186 -16.20 12.23 -11.21
CA MET A 186 -16.42 12.86 -12.49
C MET A 186 -17.83 12.54 -13.03
N PRO A 187 -18.63 13.56 -13.40
CA PRO A 187 -19.93 13.36 -14.02
C PRO A 187 -19.83 12.58 -15.33
N ALA A 188 -20.83 11.74 -15.62
CA ALA A 188 -20.90 10.97 -16.86
C ALA A 188 -20.95 11.85 -18.14
N THR A 189 -21.17 13.16 -18.00
CA THR A 189 -21.18 14.15 -19.08
C THR A 189 -19.78 14.53 -19.56
N VAL A 190 -18.72 14.33 -18.75
CA VAL A 190 -17.34 14.68 -19.11
C VAL A 190 -16.66 13.52 -19.88
N VAL A 191 -17.25 13.14 -21.02
CA VAL A 191 -16.79 11.97 -21.78
C VAL A 191 -15.37 12.16 -22.34
N GLU A 192 -14.97 13.40 -22.61
CA GLU A 192 -13.66 13.71 -23.23
C GLU A 192 -12.46 13.62 -22.27
N ALA A 193 -12.68 13.75 -20.95
CA ALA A 193 -11.60 13.68 -19.96
C ALA A 193 -11.34 12.24 -19.48
N VAL A 194 -12.33 11.35 -19.55
CA VAL A 194 -12.23 9.96 -19.09
C VAL A 194 -11.06 9.21 -19.77
N PRO A 195 -10.89 9.22 -21.10
CA PRO A 195 -9.80 8.46 -21.74
C PRO A 195 -8.41 8.98 -21.36
N ARG A 196 -8.27 10.30 -21.16
CA ARG A 196 -7.02 10.92 -20.70
C ARG A 196 -6.71 10.56 -19.26
N LEU A 197 -7.72 10.53 -18.39
CA LEU A 197 -7.56 10.09 -17.01
C LEU A 197 -7.19 8.60 -16.90
N LEU A 198 -7.80 7.76 -17.72
CA LEU A 198 -7.44 6.35 -17.84
C LEU A 198 -6.00 6.19 -18.35
N THR A 199 -5.57 7.02 -19.31
CA THR A 199 -4.16 7.04 -19.76
C THR A 199 -3.21 7.41 -18.62
N ALA A 200 -3.54 8.43 -17.82
CA ALA A 200 -2.74 8.83 -16.66
C ALA A 200 -2.67 7.70 -15.60
N LEU A 201 -3.79 7.02 -15.31
CA LEU A 201 -3.82 5.84 -14.43
C LEU A 201 -2.97 4.70 -14.99
N GLY A 202 -3.05 4.45 -16.30
CA GLY A 202 -2.22 3.46 -16.97
C GLY A 202 -0.73 3.78 -16.90
N LEU A 203 -0.36 5.06 -17.06
CA LEU A 203 1.01 5.56 -16.90
C LEU A 203 1.53 5.40 -15.47
N ILE A 204 0.72 5.75 -14.47
CA ILE A 204 1.04 5.55 -13.06
C ILE A 204 1.28 4.06 -12.79
N CYS A 205 0.38 3.19 -13.28
CA CYS A 205 0.51 1.75 -13.16
C CYS A 205 1.80 1.23 -13.82
N ALA A 206 2.05 1.61 -15.08
CA ALA A 206 3.23 1.18 -15.82
C ALA A 206 4.54 1.64 -15.15
N SER A 207 4.60 2.88 -14.65
CA SER A 207 5.77 3.46 -13.98
C SER A 207 6.06 2.82 -12.62
N THR A 208 5.05 2.21 -12.01
CA THR A 208 5.14 1.50 -10.73
C THR A 208 5.20 -0.03 -10.90
N GLY A 209 5.40 -0.52 -12.14
CA GLY A 209 5.59 -1.95 -12.45
C GLY A 209 4.31 -2.76 -12.64
N ARG A 210 3.14 -2.12 -12.63
CA ARG A 210 1.81 -2.74 -12.65
C ARG A 210 1.28 -2.88 -14.06
N PHE A 211 1.91 -3.76 -14.84
CA PHE A 211 1.71 -3.83 -16.29
C PHE A 211 0.33 -4.36 -16.72
N ASP A 212 -0.27 -5.28 -15.95
CA ASP A 212 -1.59 -5.82 -16.26
C ASP A 212 -2.69 -4.77 -16.06
N ALA A 213 -2.65 -4.06 -14.93
CA ALA A 213 -3.53 -2.93 -14.68
C ALA A 213 -3.32 -1.79 -15.70
N ALA A 214 -2.06 -1.50 -16.05
CA ALA A 214 -1.75 -0.52 -17.09
C ALA A 214 -2.40 -0.86 -18.43
N GLU A 215 -2.31 -2.11 -18.86
CA GLU A 215 -2.93 -2.56 -20.12
C GLU A 215 -4.46 -2.49 -20.09
N ASP A 216 -5.12 -2.81 -18.95
CA ASP A 216 -6.57 -2.62 -18.80
C ASP A 216 -6.97 -1.15 -18.97
N TYR A 217 -6.26 -0.25 -18.28
CA TYR A 217 -6.51 1.18 -18.37
C TYR A 217 -6.26 1.72 -19.78
N PHE A 218 -5.16 1.31 -20.43
CA PHE A 218 -4.87 1.69 -21.80
C PHE A 218 -5.90 1.17 -22.79
N ALA A 219 -6.35 -0.09 -22.67
CA ALA A 219 -7.39 -0.65 -23.54
C ALA A 219 -8.71 0.14 -23.42
N ARG A 220 -9.11 0.49 -22.20
CA ARG A 220 -10.31 1.30 -21.95
C ARG A 220 -10.16 2.74 -22.45
N ALA A 221 -8.96 3.32 -22.34
CA ALA A 221 -8.64 4.63 -22.92
C ALA A 221 -8.73 4.58 -24.45
N GLU A 222 -8.20 3.53 -25.09
CA GLU A 222 -8.24 3.34 -26.55
C GLU A 222 -9.69 3.30 -27.07
N ASP A 223 -10.55 2.53 -26.40
CA ASP A 223 -11.98 2.47 -26.74
C ASP A 223 -12.65 3.86 -26.65
N GLY A 224 -12.27 4.63 -25.62
CA GLY A 224 -12.72 6.01 -25.45
C GLY A 224 -12.24 6.95 -26.56
N PHE A 225 -10.94 6.97 -26.87
CA PHE A 225 -10.39 7.78 -27.96
C PHE A 225 -10.95 7.37 -29.34
N ARG A 226 -11.20 6.08 -29.55
CA ARG A 226 -11.84 5.58 -30.77
C ARG A 226 -13.28 6.08 -30.91
N ALA A 227 -14.02 6.12 -29.81
CA ALA A 227 -15.38 6.69 -29.78
C ALA A 227 -15.39 8.19 -30.07
N LEU A 228 -14.35 8.92 -29.63
CA LEU A 228 -14.17 10.36 -29.88
C LEU A 228 -13.59 10.67 -31.28
N GLY A 229 -13.05 9.66 -31.98
CA GLY A 229 -12.35 9.86 -33.26
C GLY A 229 -10.97 10.52 -33.13
N ASP A 230 -10.39 10.52 -31.93
CA ASP A 230 -9.09 11.14 -31.64
C ASP A 230 -7.95 10.19 -32.07
N THR A 231 -7.52 10.32 -33.32
CA THR A 231 -6.44 9.48 -33.87
C THR A 231 -5.06 9.85 -33.35
N GLY A 232 -4.88 11.08 -32.84
CA GLY A 232 -3.60 11.54 -32.29
C GLY A 232 -3.31 10.85 -30.95
N GLU A 233 -4.27 10.89 -30.04
CA GLU A 233 -4.14 10.25 -28.72
C GLU A 233 -4.04 8.72 -28.84
N GLN A 234 -4.72 8.11 -29.83
CA GLN A 234 -4.55 6.67 -30.14
C GLN A 234 -3.10 6.32 -30.51
N GLN A 235 -2.42 7.18 -31.27
CA GLN A 235 -1.03 6.95 -31.67
C GLN A 235 -0.07 7.19 -30.49
N SER A 236 -0.34 8.19 -29.64
CA SER A 236 0.41 8.40 -28.39
C SER A 236 0.29 7.20 -27.44
N LEU A 237 -0.86 6.55 -27.40
CA LEU A 237 -1.08 5.34 -26.58
C LEU A 237 -0.19 4.16 -27.01
N LEU A 238 0.20 4.08 -28.29
CA LEU A 238 1.11 3.03 -28.78
C LEU A 238 2.46 3.09 -28.08
N ALA A 239 3.01 4.29 -27.84
CA ALA A 239 4.27 4.45 -27.12
C ALA A 239 4.18 3.96 -25.66
N HIS A 240 3.05 4.23 -24.99
CA HIS A 240 2.80 3.73 -23.63
C HIS A 240 2.66 2.21 -23.57
N ARG A 241 1.95 1.60 -24.53
CA ARG A 241 1.84 0.14 -24.65
C ARG A 241 3.17 -0.51 -25.04
N ALA A 242 3.96 0.14 -25.89
CA ALA A 242 5.31 -0.28 -26.24
C ALA A 242 6.23 -0.33 -25.00
N TYR A 243 6.13 0.68 -24.13
CA TYR A 243 6.83 0.70 -22.84
C TYR A 243 6.42 -0.51 -21.98
N VAL A 244 5.13 -0.78 -21.86
CA VAL A 244 4.63 -1.97 -21.13
C VAL A 244 5.17 -3.27 -21.74
N ALA A 245 5.11 -3.42 -23.06
CA ALA A 245 5.65 -4.59 -23.77
C ALA A 245 7.15 -4.79 -23.53
N MET A 246 7.92 -3.70 -23.59
CA MET A 246 9.37 -3.70 -23.32
C MET A 246 9.67 -4.22 -21.90
N HIS A 247 8.94 -3.75 -20.89
CA HIS A 247 9.15 -4.18 -19.51
C HIS A 247 8.64 -5.60 -19.22
N ARG A 248 7.66 -6.10 -19.97
CA ARG A 248 7.27 -7.53 -19.96
C ARG A 248 8.27 -8.44 -20.67
N GLY A 249 9.25 -7.87 -21.38
CA GLY A 249 10.24 -8.62 -22.15
C GLY A 249 9.79 -9.01 -23.56
N ASP A 250 8.64 -8.52 -24.02
CA ASP A 250 8.19 -8.68 -25.41
C ASP A 250 8.86 -7.62 -26.29
N PHE A 251 10.16 -7.81 -26.54
CA PHE A 251 10.99 -6.83 -27.23
C PHE A 251 10.60 -6.64 -28.70
N ASP A 252 10.04 -7.67 -29.33
CA ASP A 252 9.62 -7.61 -30.73
C ASP A 252 8.35 -6.76 -30.88
N LEU A 253 7.33 -7.00 -30.04
CA LEU A 253 6.16 -6.13 -29.99
C LEU A 253 6.53 -4.69 -29.60
N ALA A 254 7.42 -4.51 -28.64
CA ALA A 254 7.87 -3.18 -28.23
C ALA A 254 8.53 -2.40 -29.38
N GLU A 255 9.42 -3.05 -30.15
CA GLU A 255 10.08 -2.41 -31.31
C GLU A 255 9.07 -2.02 -32.39
N GLU A 256 8.11 -2.89 -32.69
CA GLU A 256 7.04 -2.60 -33.67
C GLU A 256 6.24 -1.37 -33.26
N LEU A 257 5.73 -1.36 -32.03
CA LEU A 257 4.90 -0.27 -31.51
C LEU A 257 5.70 1.05 -31.40
N PHE A 258 6.94 1.03 -30.91
CA PHE A 258 7.77 2.23 -30.84
C PHE A 258 8.15 2.74 -32.24
N ALA A 259 8.38 1.86 -33.22
CA ALA A 259 8.69 2.28 -34.59
C ALA A 259 7.49 2.95 -35.26
N GLU A 260 6.28 2.42 -35.06
CA GLU A 260 5.03 3.02 -35.54
C GLU A 260 4.82 4.41 -34.92
N ALA A 261 4.90 4.50 -33.59
CA ALA A 261 4.77 5.76 -32.86
C ALA A 261 5.84 6.79 -33.30
N SER A 262 7.10 6.37 -33.45
CA SER A 262 8.18 7.23 -33.94
C SER A 262 7.86 7.84 -35.31
N ALA A 263 7.37 7.03 -36.26
CA ALA A 263 7.03 7.51 -37.59
C ALA A 263 5.86 8.50 -37.57
N PHE A 264 4.92 8.33 -36.64
CA PHE A 264 3.83 9.29 -36.42
C PHE A 264 4.37 10.61 -35.85
N PHE A 265 5.17 10.56 -34.78
CA PHE A 265 5.73 11.74 -34.13
C PHE A 265 6.67 12.53 -35.04
N GLU A 266 7.47 11.84 -35.86
CA GLU A 266 8.33 12.50 -36.83
C GLU A 266 7.54 13.29 -37.89
N ARG A 267 6.46 12.71 -38.44
CA ARG A 267 5.60 13.39 -39.42
C ARG A 267 4.91 14.64 -38.86
N HIS A 268 4.58 14.63 -37.58
CA HIS A 268 3.89 15.73 -36.90
C HIS A 268 4.83 16.66 -36.12
N GLN A 269 6.15 16.45 -36.22
CA GLN A 269 7.18 17.24 -35.55
C GLN A 269 7.09 17.23 -34.01
N TRP A 270 6.59 16.15 -33.42
CA TRP A 270 6.51 15.95 -31.97
C TRP A 270 7.84 15.40 -31.45
N PHE A 271 8.87 16.25 -31.41
CA PHE A 271 10.25 15.83 -31.17
C PHE A 271 10.51 15.31 -29.73
N GLY A 272 9.67 15.67 -28.76
CA GLY A 272 9.76 15.15 -27.40
C GLY A 272 9.44 13.66 -27.33
N ASP A 273 8.26 13.28 -27.83
CA ASP A 273 7.81 11.88 -27.86
C ASP A 273 8.67 11.02 -28.79
N LEU A 274 9.14 11.60 -29.91
CA LEU A 274 10.12 10.95 -30.78
C LEU A 274 11.42 10.61 -30.03
N ALA A 275 11.95 11.52 -29.21
CA ALA A 275 13.18 11.29 -28.46
C ALA A 275 13.02 10.15 -27.43
N VAL A 276 11.85 10.05 -26.78
CA VAL A 276 11.51 8.92 -25.89
C VAL A 276 11.48 7.60 -26.65
N CYS A 277 10.86 7.57 -27.83
CA CYS A 277 10.82 6.37 -28.67
C CYS A 277 12.22 5.96 -29.15
N GLU A 278 13.06 6.91 -29.56
CA GLU A 278 14.44 6.64 -29.96
C GLU A 278 15.29 6.10 -28.80
N GLN A 279 15.12 6.65 -27.60
CA GLN A 279 15.79 6.15 -26.38
C GLN A 279 15.43 4.68 -26.14
N ALA A 280 14.13 4.36 -26.12
CA ALA A 280 13.64 3.01 -25.89
C ALA A 280 14.10 2.02 -26.98
N ARG A 281 14.02 2.42 -28.25
CA ARG A 281 14.51 1.60 -29.38
C ARG A 281 16.02 1.40 -29.35
N GLY A 282 16.78 2.41 -28.90
CA GLY A 282 18.21 2.27 -28.67
C GLY A 282 18.53 1.20 -27.62
N PHE A 283 17.74 1.14 -26.55
CA PHE A 283 17.85 0.09 -25.53
C PHE A 283 17.52 -1.30 -26.10
N LEU A 284 16.43 -1.41 -26.86
CA LEU A 284 16.04 -2.66 -27.53
C LEU A 284 17.11 -3.15 -28.52
N ALA A 285 17.70 -2.25 -29.30
CA ALA A 285 18.80 -2.55 -30.23
C ALA A 285 20.02 -3.12 -29.50
N GLY A 286 20.41 -2.51 -28.36
CA GLY A 286 21.51 -2.99 -27.52
C GLY A 286 21.26 -4.40 -27.00
N ARG A 287 20.06 -4.67 -26.49
CA ARG A 287 19.64 -6.00 -26.00
C ARG A 287 19.65 -7.09 -27.08
N ARG A 288 19.44 -6.72 -28.35
CA ARG A 288 19.55 -7.63 -29.51
C ARG A 288 20.98 -7.77 -30.06
N GLY A 289 21.94 -7.04 -29.50
CA GLY A 289 23.34 -7.04 -29.94
C GLY A 289 23.66 -6.09 -31.10
N ASP A 290 22.71 -5.25 -31.54
CA ASP A 290 22.97 -4.18 -32.51
C ASP A 290 23.53 -2.94 -31.79
N LEU A 291 24.81 -3.03 -31.45
CA LEU A 291 25.52 -1.97 -30.71
C LEU A 291 25.66 -0.68 -31.51
N THR A 292 25.68 -0.75 -32.85
CA THR A 292 25.83 0.44 -33.70
C THR A 292 24.50 1.18 -33.84
N GLY A 293 23.41 0.45 -34.06
CA GLY A 293 22.05 1.01 -34.04
C GLY A 293 21.71 1.62 -32.69
N ALA A 294 22.06 0.94 -31.59
CA ALA A 294 21.87 1.44 -30.23
C ALA A 294 22.57 2.79 -29.99
N ASP A 295 23.85 2.90 -30.35
CA ASP A 295 24.65 4.11 -30.16
C ASP A 295 24.12 5.28 -31.00
N GLY A 296 23.70 5.00 -32.25
CA GLY A 296 23.09 6.00 -33.14
C GLY A 296 21.77 6.55 -32.59
N LEU A 297 20.88 5.67 -32.13
CA LEU A 297 19.59 6.05 -31.55
C LEU A 297 19.76 6.81 -30.23
N MET A 298 20.65 6.35 -29.35
CA MET A 298 20.94 7.02 -28.06
C MET A 298 21.53 8.42 -28.27
N THR A 299 22.45 8.58 -29.23
CA THR A 299 23.02 9.89 -29.58
C THR A 299 21.95 10.84 -30.12
N ALA A 300 21.07 10.34 -30.99
CA ALA A 300 20.00 11.13 -31.59
C ALA A 300 18.96 11.57 -30.54
N SER A 301 18.60 10.69 -29.62
CA SER A 301 17.70 10.97 -28.50
C SER A 301 18.30 12.00 -27.54
N LEU A 302 19.55 11.80 -27.10
CA LEU A 302 20.25 12.72 -26.21
C LEU A 302 20.32 14.14 -26.81
N ALA A 303 20.71 14.26 -28.08
CA ALA A 303 20.80 15.55 -28.75
C ALA A 303 19.43 16.24 -28.91
N ARG A 304 18.31 15.50 -28.91
CA ARG A 304 16.96 16.06 -28.91
C ARG A 304 16.56 16.52 -27.51
N PHE A 305 16.77 15.71 -26.48
CA PHE A 305 16.48 16.11 -25.10
C PHE A 305 17.29 17.34 -24.67
N GLU A 306 18.57 17.42 -25.06
CA GLU A 306 19.40 18.60 -24.80
C GLU A 306 18.85 19.86 -25.49
N ARG A 307 18.39 19.75 -26.74
CA ARG A 307 17.75 20.86 -27.48
C ARG A 307 16.42 21.29 -26.84
N LEU A 308 15.68 20.35 -26.29
CA LEU A 308 14.41 20.60 -25.59
C LEU A 308 14.61 21.08 -24.13
N GLY A 309 15.85 21.12 -23.63
CA GLY A 309 16.14 21.45 -22.22
C GLY A 309 15.69 20.37 -21.23
N ALA A 310 15.33 19.18 -21.70
CA ALA A 310 14.84 18.06 -20.90
C ALA A 310 15.99 17.31 -20.22
N SER A 311 16.63 17.94 -19.23
CA SER A 311 17.87 17.44 -18.62
C SER A 311 17.73 16.10 -17.91
N ILE A 312 16.56 15.80 -17.32
CA ILE A 312 16.31 14.51 -16.65
C ILE A 312 16.25 13.38 -17.68
N ALA A 313 15.50 13.55 -18.76
CA ALA A 313 15.41 12.57 -19.84
C ALA A 313 16.77 12.35 -20.53
N ALA A 314 17.57 13.41 -20.68
CA ALA A 314 18.96 13.31 -21.12
C ALA A 314 19.82 12.46 -20.15
N ALA A 315 19.67 12.66 -18.83
CA ALA A 315 20.36 11.86 -17.81
C ALA A 315 19.89 10.38 -17.82
N ASP A 316 18.61 10.11 -18.03
CA ASP A 316 18.09 8.74 -18.20
C ASP A 316 18.72 8.06 -19.43
N THR A 317 18.91 8.81 -20.51
CA THR A 317 19.59 8.32 -21.72
C THR A 317 21.06 8.00 -21.43
N GLN A 318 21.75 8.85 -20.66
CA GLN A 318 23.12 8.59 -20.22
C GLN A 318 23.23 7.35 -19.33
N LEU A 319 22.28 7.13 -18.41
CA LEU A 319 22.24 5.97 -17.53
C LEU A 319 22.06 4.66 -18.32
N MET A 320 21.18 4.65 -19.33
CA MET A 320 21.06 3.51 -20.25
C MET A 320 22.36 3.27 -21.03
N GLY A 321 23.03 4.34 -21.48
CA GLY A 321 24.35 4.27 -22.09
C GLY A 321 25.41 3.65 -21.15
N ALA A 322 25.35 3.95 -19.85
CA ALA A 322 26.25 3.37 -18.85
C ALA A 322 26.06 1.84 -18.75
N GLN A 323 24.83 1.36 -18.77
CA GLN A 323 24.50 -0.07 -18.79
C GLN A 323 25.04 -0.76 -20.05
N HIS A 324 24.88 -0.16 -21.24
CA HIS A 324 25.47 -0.71 -22.47
C HIS A 324 27.01 -0.70 -22.45
N ALA A 325 27.62 0.35 -21.90
CA ALA A 325 29.07 0.39 -21.72
C ALA A 325 29.55 -0.76 -20.82
N TYR A 326 28.81 -1.07 -19.75
CA TYR A 326 29.08 -2.24 -18.91
C TYR A 326 29.03 -3.56 -19.67
N GLU A 327 27.98 -3.79 -20.46
CA GLU A 327 27.80 -5.01 -21.25
C GLU A 327 28.90 -5.25 -22.28
N ARG A 328 29.50 -4.15 -22.80
CA ARG A 328 30.68 -4.20 -23.69
C ARG A 328 32.01 -4.36 -22.94
N GLY A 329 32.00 -4.32 -21.60
CA GLY A 329 33.20 -4.37 -20.77
C GLY A 329 33.95 -3.04 -20.62
N ASP A 330 33.36 -1.92 -21.08
CA ASP A 330 33.96 -0.58 -20.93
C ASP A 330 33.56 0.04 -19.58
N ILE A 331 34.29 -0.37 -18.54
CA ILE A 331 34.06 0.07 -17.17
C ILE A 331 34.36 1.57 -16.98
N ALA A 332 35.28 2.14 -17.76
CA ALA A 332 35.63 3.55 -17.65
C ALA A 332 34.49 4.43 -18.15
N GLU A 333 33.94 4.08 -19.31
CA GLU A 333 32.82 4.81 -19.89
C GLU A 333 31.53 4.64 -19.08
N MET A 334 31.26 3.44 -18.57
CA MET A 334 30.14 3.19 -17.67
C MET A 334 30.17 4.10 -16.44
N LYS A 335 31.32 4.19 -15.75
CA LYS A 335 31.46 5.08 -14.58
C LYS A 335 31.25 6.55 -14.94
N ARG A 336 31.79 6.98 -16.08
CA ARG A 336 31.66 8.37 -16.56
C ARG A 336 30.21 8.74 -16.81
N LEU A 337 29.47 7.91 -17.56
CA LEU A 337 28.07 8.13 -17.89
C LEU A 337 27.17 8.06 -16.65
N ALA A 338 27.39 7.07 -15.77
CA ALA A 338 26.65 6.95 -14.51
C ALA A 338 26.85 8.17 -13.60
N GLN A 339 28.08 8.69 -13.48
CA GLN A 339 28.35 9.88 -12.68
C GLN A 339 27.70 11.13 -13.27
N GLN A 340 27.76 11.31 -14.60
CA GLN A 340 27.11 12.45 -15.26
C GLN A 340 25.59 12.46 -15.03
N ALA A 341 24.94 11.30 -15.19
CA ALA A 341 23.53 11.17 -14.91
C ALA A 341 23.22 11.49 -13.43
N ARG A 342 24.02 10.94 -12.51
CA ARG A 342 23.89 11.18 -11.06
C ARG A 342 24.02 12.66 -10.69
N ASP A 343 24.98 13.37 -11.27
CA ASP A 343 25.20 14.80 -11.02
C ASP A 343 24.00 15.63 -11.48
N VAL A 344 23.39 15.28 -12.62
CA VAL A 344 22.16 15.92 -13.10
C VAL A 344 20.98 15.63 -12.17
N TYR A 345 20.76 14.37 -11.78
CA TYR A 345 19.69 14.03 -10.84
C TYR A 345 19.85 14.75 -9.50
N GLN A 346 21.07 14.83 -8.97
CA GLN A 346 21.35 15.54 -7.72
C GLN A 346 21.10 17.04 -7.85
N ALA A 347 21.55 17.68 -8.93
CA ALA A 347 21.32 19.10 -9.17
C ALA A 347 19.84 19.45 -9.39
N ARG A 348 19.02 18.47 -9.79
CA ARG A 348 17.58 18.58 -9.99
C ARG A 348 16.77 17.97 -8.85
N GLU A 349 17.42 17.59 -7.76
CA GLU A 349 16.80 17.02 -6.55
C GLU A 349 15.97 15.73 -6.79
N VAL A 350 16.28 15.00 -7.87
CA VAL A 350 15.66 13.72 -8.22
C VAL A 350 16.39 12.58 -7.52
N TYR A 351 16.32 12.58 -6.19
CA TYR A 351 17.14 11.72 -5.34
C TYR A 351 16.85 10.22 -5.47
N GLU A 352 15.65 9.83 -5.88
CA GLU A 352 15.34 8.42 -6.15
C GLU A 352 16.19 7.87 -7.30
N ARG A 353 16.37 8.67 -8.36
CA ARG A 353 17.26 8.30 -9.48
C ARG A 353 18.72 8.21 -9.02
N CYS A 354 19.16 9.06 -8.09
CA CYS A 354 20.48 8.91 -7.45
C CYS A 354 20.62 7.55 -6.75
N ALA A 355 19.61 7.10 -6.00
CA ALA A 355 19.62 5.79 -5.36
C ALA A 355 19.67 4.64 -6.38
N GLN A 356 18.93 4.77 -7.50
CA GLN A 356 18.97 3.79 -8.58
C GLN A 356 20.35 3.69 -9.26
N VAL A 357 21.04 4.83 -9.46
CA VAL A 357 22.43 4.84 -9.97
C VAL A 357 23.36 4.14 -8.99
N ASP A 358 23.28 4.46 -7.69
CA ASP A 358 24.12 3.86 -6.66
C ASP A 358 23.87 2.33 -6.56
N LEU A 359 22.62 1.89 -6.73
CA LEU A 359 22.26 0.47 -6.82
C LEU A 359 22.83 -0.21 -8.07
N MET A 360 22.77 0.43 -9.24
CA MET A 360 23.36 -0.09 -10.48
C MET A 360 24.88 -0.29 -10.31
N LEU A 361 25.56 0.68 -9.70
CA LEU A 361 26.99 0.58 -9.39
C LEU A 361 27.28 -0.57 -8.41
N ALA A 362 26.45 -0.74 -7.38
CA ALA A 362 26.59 -1.86 -6.44
C ALA A 362 26.39 -3.23 -7.10
N ARG A 363 25.41 -3.37 -8.00
CA ARG A 363 25.19 -4.59 -8.80
C ARG A 363 26.38 -4.90 -9.70
N THR A 364 26.95 -3.87 -10.31
CA THR A 364 28.17 -3.99 -11.12
C THR A 364 29.36 -4.48 -10.29
N LEU A 365 29.49 -4.00 -9.05
CA LEU A 365 30.51 -4.49 -8.11
C LEU A 365 30.26 -5.94 -7.70
N GLU A 366 29.03 -6.34 -7.41
CA GLU A 366 28.67 -7.74 -7.10
C GLU A 366 28.99 -8.68 -8.27
N ASP A 367 28.59 -8.32 -9.49
CA ASP A 367 28.86 -9.13 -10.68
C ASP A 367 30.36 -9.26 -10.96
N ASN A 368 31.13 -8.18 -10.76
CA ASN A 368 32.59 -8.24 -10.82
C ASN A 368 33.18 -9.15 -9.72
N LEU A 369 32.68 -9.05 -8.48
CA LEU A 369 33.02 -9.93 -7.37
C LEU A 369 32.73 -11.41 -7.69
N ASN A 370 31.74 -11.72 -8.52
CA ASN A 370 31.40 -13.09 -8.92
C ASN A 370 32.27 -13.63 -10.07
N ARG A 371 32.82 -12.75 -10.91
CA ARG A 371 33.57 -13.12 -12.11
C ARG A 371 35.09 -13.21 -11.92
N THR A 372 35.63 -12.48 -10.96
CA THR A 372 37.08 -12.38 -10.74
C THR A 372 37.48 -12.76 -9.33
N ASP A 373 38.69 -13.26 -9.15
CA ASP A 373 39.30 -13.44 -7.83
C ASP A 373 39.84 -12.09 -7.34
N HIS A 374 39.32 -11.62 -6.20
CA HIS A 374 39.69 -10.33 -5.61
C HIS A 374 40.80 -10.44 -4.56
N GLY A 375 41.17 -11.66 -4.15
CA GLY A 375 42.16 -11.90 -3.10
C GLY A 375 41.93 -11.03 -1.87
N GLU A 376 42.97 -10.31 -1.43
CA GLU A 376 42.92 -9.44 -0.25
C GLU A 376 41.97 -8.22 -0.38
N HIS A 377 41.60 -7.83 -1.60
CA HIS A 377 40.75 -6.67 -1.86
C HIS A 377 39.24 -6.99 -1.80
N GLU A 378 38.88 -8.27 -1.72
CA GLU A 378 37.47 -8.71 -1.75
C GLU A 378 36.64 -8.01 -0.68
N ARG A 379 37.17 -7.94 0.55
CA ARG A 379 36.49 -7.29 1.67
C ARG A 379 36.20 -5.82 1.40
N HIS A 380 37.17 -5.09 0.83
CA HIS A 380 37.00 -3.68 0.52
C HIS A 380 35.97 -3.46 -0.60
N SER A 381 35.94 -4.33 -1.62
CA SER A 381 34.93 -4.30 -2.68
C SER A 381 33.53 -4.61 -2.14
N ILE A 382 33.39 -5.57 -1.21
CA ILE A 382 32.10 -5.87 -0.54
C ILE A 382 31.66 -4.67 0.31
N ASP A 383 32.56 -4.08 1.10
CA ASP A 383 32.27 -2.90 1.92
C ASP A 383 31.82 -1.71 1.04
N THR A 384 32.48 -1.51 -0.11
CA THR A 384 32.10 -0.48 -1.09
C THR A 384 30.71 -0.76 -1.67
N ALA A 385 30.44 -2.00 -2.09
CA ALA A 385 29.14 -2.39 -2.61
C ALA A 385 28.02 -2.20 -1.58
N LEU A 386 28.24 -2.59 -0.31
CA LEU A 386 27.28 -2.37 0.78
C LEU A 386 27.05 -0.88 1.06
N SER A 387 28.10 -0.06 1.01
CA SER A 387 27.99 1.38 1.25
C SER A 387 27.14 2.12 0.22
N LEU A 388 26.93 1.52 -0.96
CA LEU A 388 26.05 2.00 -2.02
C LEU A 388 24.67 1.32 -1.95
N ALA A 389 24.65 -0.02 -1.92
CA ALA A 389 23.44 -0.82 -2.01
C ALA A 389 22.49 -0.61 -0.83
N LEU A 390 23.01 -0.60 0.41
CA LEU A 390 22.15 -0.60 1.59
C LEU A 390 21.40 0.74 1.77
N PRO A 391 22.05 1.92 1.74
CA PRO A 391 21.32 3.18 1.76
C PRO A 391 20.32 3.31 0.60
N ALA A 392 20.71 2.89 -0.62
CA ALA A 392 19.81 2.94 -1.77
C ALA A 392 18.60 2.00 -1.61
N ALA A 393 18.80 0.77 -1.14
CA ALA A 393 17.73 -0.20 -0.90
C ALA A 393 16.74 0.30 0.17
N LEU A 394 17.24 0.88 1.25
CA LEU A 394 16.40 1.50 2.29
C LEU A 394 15.55 2.63 1.71
N THR A 395 16.13 3.51 0.89
CA THR A 395 15.40 4.61 0.25
C THR A 395 14.34 4.13 -0.74
N LEU A 396 14.66 3.13 -1.57
CA LEU A 396 13.72 2.55 -2.51
C LEU A 396 12.58 1.84 -1.77
N GLU A 397 12.87 1.09 -0.69
CA GLU A 397 11.82 0.49 0.12
C GLU A 397 10.95 1.55 0.80
N ALA A 398 11.54 2.63 1.34
CA ALA A 398 10.82 3.71 1.99
C ALA A 398 9.95 4.55 1.04
N ALA A 399 10.20 4.51 -0.27
CA ALA A 399 9.35 5.19 -1.26
C ALA A 399 7.92 4.62 -1.28
N ARG A 400 7.70 3.38 -0.82
CA ARG A 400 6.35 2.82 -0.72
C ARG A 400 5.43 3.63 0.20
N TYR A 401 5.98 4.34 1.17
CA TYR A 401 5.16 5.06 2.15
C TYR A 401 4.46 6.31 1.57
N ASP A 402 4.75 6.67 0.32
CA ASP A 402 4.06 7.73 -0.39
C ASP A 402 2.72 7.26 -0.99
N PHE A 403 2.50 5.94 -1.14
CA PHE A 403 1.25 5.41 -1.68
C PHE A 403 0.18 5.28 -0.61
N ALA A 404 -1.03 5.74 -0.92
CA ALA A 404 -2.18 5.65 -0.02
C ALA A 404 -2.74 4.21 0.07
N SER A 405 -2.70 3.43 -1.02
CA SER A 405 -3.26 2.07 -1.06
C SER A 405 -2.24 0.99 -0.71
N ALA A 406 -2.65 0.01 0.10
CA ALA A 406 -1.81 -1.15 0.43
C ALA A 406 -1.40 -1.95 -0.81
N HIS A 407 -2.25 -1.98 -1.84
CA HIS A 407 -1.97 -2.63 -3.13
C HIS A 407 -0.76 -2.00 -3.83
N ALA A 408 -0.79 -0.68 -4.05
CA ALA A 408 0.32 0.02 -4.70
C ALA A 408 1.62 -0.10 -3.88
N ARG A 409 1.52 -0.08 -2.54
CA ARG A 409 2.68 -0.34 -1.65
C ARG A 409 3.24 -1.74 -1.79
N SER A 410 2.37 -2.74 -1.87
CA SER A 410 2.77 -4.14 -2.02
C SER A 410 3.47 -4.38 -3.36
N GLU A 411 2.93 -3.84 -4.45
CA GLU A 411 3.54 -3.95 -5.78
C GLU A 411 4.87 -3.20 -5.87
N TRP A 412 4.94 -1.98 -5.31
CA TRP A 412 6.21 -1.26 -5.21
C TRP A 412 7.24 -2.04 -4.40
N LEU A 413 6.84 -2.64 -3.27
CA LEU A 413 7.73 -3.46 -2.46
C LEU A 413 8.30 -4.62 -3.27
N GLN A 414 7.49 -5.31 -4.08
CA GLN A 414 7.97 -6.41 -4.93
C GLN A 414 9.09 -5.95 -5.87
N LEU A 415 8.98 -4.73 -6.42
CA LEU A 415 10.02 -4.13 -7.26
C LEU A 415 11.27 -3.72 -6.45
N ALA A 416 11.08 -3.09 -5.30
CA ALA A 416 12.17 -2.62 -4.43
C ALA A 416 12.93 -3.78 -3.76
N ASP A 417 12.29 -4.95 -3.63
CA ASP A 417 12.83 -6.09 -2.88
C ASP A 417 14.15 -6.59 -3.47
N ASP A 418 14.33 -6.50 -4.80
CA ASP A 418 15.56 -6.88 -5.48
C ASP A 418 16.80 -6.11 -5.00
N ALA A 419 16.62 -4.85 -4.59
CA ALA A 419 17.70 -4.06 -4.00
C ALA A 419 18.11 -4.64 -2.64
N MET A 420 17.14 -5.04 -1.82
CA MET A 420 17.42 -5.62 -0.50
C MET A 420 17.99 -7.04 -0.61
N ARG A 421 17.57 -7.83 -1.61
CA ARG A 421 18.18 -9.14 -1.91
C ARG A 421 19.69 -9.03 -2.14
N LEU A 422 20.12 -8.02 -2.90
CA LEU A 422 21.53 -7.72 -3.10
C LEU A 422 22.24 -7.44 -1.75
N VAL A 423 21.64 -6.61 -0.89
CA VAL A 423 22.19 -6.30 0.43
C VAL A 423 22.38 -7.57 1.26
N PHE A 424 21.38 -8.44 1.34
CA PHE A 424 21.47 -9.68 2.11
C PHE A 424 22.56 -10.62 1.56
N ARG A 425 22.67 -10.78 0.23
CA ARG A 425 23.76 -11.56 -0.38
C ARG A 425 25.14 -10.99 -0.05
N LEU A 426 25.29 -9.66 -0.12
CA LEU A 426 26.55 -9.00 0.26
C LEU A 426 26.86 -9.18 1.75
N ALA A 427 25.87 -9.10 2.64
CA ALA A 427 26.03 -9.32 4.07
C ALA A 427 26.44 -10.77 4.39
N VAL A 428 25.83 -11.76 3.71
CA VAL A 428 26.22 -13.17 3.79
C VAL A 428 27.65 -13.38 3.30
N ARG A 429 28.01 -12.80 2.14
CA ARG A 429 29.38 -12.89 1.59
C ARG A 429 30.41 -12.24 2.51
N ARG A 430 30.05 -11.14 3.19
CA ARG A 430 30.85 -10.49 4.23
C ARG A 430 30.98 -11.33 5.51
N GLN A 431 30.12 -12.33 5.69
CA GLN A 431 29.95 -13.11 6.92
C GLN A 431 29.62 -12.24 8.14
N ASP A 432 28.84 -11.17 7.93
CA ASP A 432 28.48 -10.22 8.98
C ASP A 432 27.15 -10.59 9.64
N GLN A 433 27.23 -11.39 10.70
CA GLN A 433 26.06 -11.78 11.48
C GLN A 433 25.38 -10.61 12.19
N GLY A 434 26.14 -9.55 12.54
CA GLY A 434 25.58 -8.37 13.20
C GLY A 434 24.69 -7.58 12.24
N LEU A 435 25.18 -7.35 11.02
CA LEU A 435 24.41 -6.71 9.97
C LEU A 435 23.17 -7.52 9.59
N LEU A 436 23.28 -8.85 9.45
CA LEU A 436 22.12 -9.72 9.19
C LEU A 436 21.05 -9.59 10.29
N PHE A 437 21.47 -9.51 11.55
CA PHE A 437 20.54 -9.31 12.66
C PHE A 437 19.79 -7.98 12.54
N GLU A 438 20.50 -6.88 12.27
CA GLU A 438 19.90 -5.56 12.13
C GLU A 438 19.00 -5.44 10.89
N LEU A 439 19.36 -6.09 9.77
CA LEU A 439 18.53 -6.14 8.57
C LEU A 439 17.20 -6.87 8.82
N VAL A 440 17.25 -8.04 9.48
CA VAL A 440 16.04 -8.81 9.83
C VAL A 440 15.16 -8.03 10.81
N GLU A 441 15.74 -7.42 11.85
CA GLU A 441 14.96 -6.61 12.79
C GLU A 441 14.30 -5.39 12.13
N HIS A 442 15.01 -4.70 11.23
CA HIS A 442 14.42 -3.58 10.46
C HIS A 442 13.22 -4.04 9.62
N ARG A 443 13.35 -5.16 8.91
CA ARG A 443 12.24 -5.71 8.11
C ARG A 443 11.06 -6.20 8.95
N CYS A 444 11.34 -6.78 10.12
CA CYS A 444 10.33 -7.25 11.04
C CYS A 444 9.62 -6.12 11.83
N ALA A 445 10.19 -4.92 11.89
CA ALA A 445 9.60 -3.80 12.61
C ALA A 445 8.18 -3.46 12.11
N GLY A 446 7.94 -3.62 10.81
CA GLY A 446 6.66 -3.35 10.15
C GLY A 446 6.34 -1.86 10.02
N ALA A 447 5.44 -1.51 9.11
CA ALA A 447 4.97 -0.12 8.95
C ALA A 447 4.11 0.32 10.16
N SER A 448 4.15 1.61 10.50
CA SER A 448 3.32 2.19 11.57
C SER A 448 2.02 2.78 11.01
N LEU A 449 0.93 2.75 11.78
CA LEU A 449 -0.33 3.37 11.36
C LEU A 449 -0.26 4.89 11.48
N ALA A 450 -0.53 5.60 10.39
CA ALA A 450 -0.65 7.05 10.38
C ALA A 450 -2.09 7.47 10.75
N LEU A 451 -2.45 7.38 12.04
CA LEU A 451 -3.80 7.75 12.55
C LEU A 451 -4.01 9.26 12.74
N GLY A 452 -2.95 10.05 12.61
CA GLY A 452 -3.04 11.50 12.75
C GLY A 452 -3.99 12.10 11.73
N ARG A 453 -5.08 12.70 12.20
CA ARG A 453 -5.54 13.92 11.55
C ARG A 453 -4.51 15.00 11.84
N THR A 454 -4.27 15.86 10.86
CA THR A 454 -3.44 17.07 10.96
C THR A 454 -3.55 17.66 12.38
N PRO A 455 -2.44 17.87 13.12
CA PRO A 455 -2.47 18.20 14.55
C PRO A 455 -3.18 19.53 14.86
N PRO A 456 -3.74 19.72 16.07
CA PRO A 456 -4.51 20.91 16.43
C PRO A 456 -3.61 22.14 16.64
N SER A 457 -3.92 23.25 15.97
CA SER A 457 -3.20 24.52 16.08
C SER A 457 -3.69 25.40 17.25
N SER A 458 -2.79 25.87 18.10
CA SER A 458 -3.05 26.96 19.05
C SER A 458 -3.00 28.34 18.38
N GLY A 459 -4.19 28.97 18.27
CA GLY A 459 -4.57 30.37 18.00
C GLY A 459 -3.61 31.44 17.43
N SER A 460 -4.04 32.08 16.32
CA SER A 460 -4.40 33.51 16.21
C SER A 460 -5.07 33.78 14.85
N ALA A 461 -5.99 34.75 14.80
CA ALA A 461 -6.95 34.98 13.71
C ALA A 461 -6.40 35.78 12.50
N GLU A 462 -7.11 35.61 11.37
CA GLU A 462 -7.09 36.36 10.08
C GLU A 462 -6.09 35.87 9.01
N ASP A 463 -6.51 34.93 8.13
CA ASP A 463 -6.12 34.86 6.70
C ASP A 463 -6.90 33.77 5.89
N PRO A 464 -7.00 33.87 4.53
CA PRO A 464 -8.02 33.20 3.71
C PRO A 464 -7.78 31.71 3.38
N VAL A 465 -8.90 31.03 3.09
CA VAL A 465 -9.16 29.57 3.08
C VAL A 465 -8.57 28.85 1.86
N SER A 466 -7.78 27.78 2.08
CA SER A 466 -7.39 26.79 1.05
C SER A 466 -8.32 25.57 1.11
N LEU A 467 -8.78 25.11 -0.07
CA LEU A 467 -9.98 24.25 -0.25
C LEU A 467 -9.70 22.75 -0.50
N PHE A 468 -8.45 22.27 -0.46
CA PHE A 468 -8.11 20.87 -0.77
C PHE A 468 -7.07 20.26 0.20
N PRO A 469 -7.14 18.95 0.52
CA PRO A 469 -6.24 18.30 1.47
C PRO A 469 -4.77 18.37 1.02
N SER A 470 -3.88 18.75 1.95
CA SER A 470 -2.44 18.94 1.67
C SER A 470 -1.73 17.61 1.42
N ALA A 471 -0.96 17.58 0.34
CA ALA A 471 0.06 16.57 0.07
C ALA A 471 1.08 16.52 1.22
N ALA A 472 1.20 15.39 1.91
CA ALA A 472 2.17 15.20 2.97
C ALA A 472 3.20 14.14 2.56
N MET A 473 4.30 14.59 1.95
CA MET A 473 5.67 14.39 2.47
C MET A 473 6.71 15.00 1.52
N LYS A 474 6.91 16.33 1.65
CA LYS A 474 8.20 17.04 1.52
C LYS A 474 7.95 18.54 1.75
N THR A 475 7.85 18.95 3.01
CA THR A 475 8.08 20.36 3.38
C THR A 475 8.39 20.45 4.86
N TYR A 476 9.63 20.85 5.18
CA TYR A 476 9.89 21.52 6.44
C TYR A 476 9.23 22.91 6.33
N GLY A 477 8.04 23.06 6.91
CA GLY A 477 7.26 24.32 6.90
C GLY A 477 5.87 24.14 7.51
N ASN A 478 5.48 25.05 8.41
CA ASN A 478 4.42 24.93 9.42
C ASN A 478 2.98 24.67 8.87
N PRO A 479 2.19 23.72 9.42
CA PRO A 479 0.81 23.44 9.01
C PRO A 479 -0.25 24.22 9.82
N GLN A 480 -1.10 25.04 9.19
CA GLN A 480 -2.30 25.63 9.82
C GLN A 480 -3.51 25.68 8.86
N GLY A 481 -4.66 25.16 9.31
CA GLY A 481 -5.98 25.33 8.66
C GLY A 481 -7.06 24.36 9.20
N PRO A 482 -8.17 24.82 9.80
CA PRO A 482 -9.26 23.97 10.31
C PRO A 482 -10.35 23.65 9.26
N THR A 483 -10.86 22.42 9.30
CA THR A 483 -11.73 21.76 8.31
C THR A 483 -13.24 21.93 8.57
N ALA A 484 -14.02 22.28 7.56
CA ALA A 484 -15.45 21.93 7.50
C ALA A 484 -15.98 21.94 6.05
N LEU A 485 -16.20 20.76 5.44
CA LEU A 485 -17.12 20.57 4.30
C LEU A 485 -17.62 19.12 4.27
N GLY A 486 -18.86 18.94 3.82
CA GLY A 486 -19.78 17.86 4.17
C GLY A 486 -19.59 16.49 3.50
N GLY A 487 -20.58 15.62 3.77
CA GLY A 487 -20.52 14.15 3.76
C GLY A 487 -20.21 13.40 2.47
N VAL A 488 -19.78 14.06 1.39
CA VAL A 488 -19.36 13.42 0.11
C VAL A 488 -17.84 13.20 0.08
N ALA A 489 -17.06 14.05 0.75
CA ALA A 489 -15.62 13.83 0.97
C ALA A 489 -15.33 12.60 1.86
N ALA A 490 -16.32 12.18 2.63
CA ALA A 490 -16.28 10.99 3.47
C ALA A 490 -16.26 9.67 2.66
N GLU A 491 -16.95 9.62 1.52
CA GLU A 491 -16.94 8.46 0.63
C GLU A 491 -15.63 8.37 -0.18
N ALA A 492 -15.10 9.52 -0.64
CA ALA A 492 -13.78 9.58 -1.27
C ALA A 492 -12.65 9.24 -0.28
N ALA A 493 -12.72 9.72 0.97
CA ALA A 493 -11.78 9.36 2.03
C ALA A 493 -11.95 7.90 2.50
N ALA A 494 -13.15 7.30 2.38
CA ALA A 494 -13.35 5.86 2.61
C ALA A 494 -12.69 5.01 1.52
N SER A 495 -12.65 5.51 0.27
CA SER A 495 -11.96 4.88 -0.86
C SER A 495 -10.44 5.06 -0.83
N ALA A 496 -9.92 6.06 -0.09
CA ALA A 496 -8.50 6.19 0.18
C ALA A 496 -8.04 5.01 1.07
N GLY A 497 -6.97 4.33 0.66
CA GLY A 497 -6.41 3.18 1.38
C GLY A 497 -5.91 3.53 2.79
N LEU A 498 -5.49 2.52 3.53
CA LEU A 498 -4.90 2.70 4.86
C LEU A 498 -3.54 3.41 4.73
N ARG A 499 -3.42 4.65 5.22
CA ARG A 499 -2.13 5.37 5.25
C ARG A 499 -1.23 4.82 6.34
N VAL A 500 0.05 4.71 6.02
CA VAL A 500 1.09 4.15 6.88
C VAL A 500 2.30 5.07 6.91
N ALA A 501 3.04 5.02 8.00
CA ALA A 501 4.33 5.68 8.16
C ALA A 501 5.47 4.63 8.06
N PRO A 502 6.72 5.09 7.81
CA PRO A 502 7.89 4.23 7.89
C PRO A 502 7.98 3.46 9.21
N PRO A 503 8.74 2.35 9.26
CA PRO A 503 8.85 1.55 10.48
C PRO A 503 9.49 2.36 11.61
N PRO A 504 9.18 2.06 12.88
CA PRO A 504 9.84 2.71 14.00
C PRO A 504 11.34 2.38 14.04
N LYS A 505 12.11 3.23 14.71
CA LYS A 505 13.52 2.97 15.03
C LYS A 505 13.61 1.80 16.00
N VAL A 506 14.27 0.71 15.57
CA VAL A 506 14.48 -0.46 16.44
C VAL A 506 15.73 -0.27 17.29
N ARG A 507 15.57 -0.09 18.60
CA ARG A 507 16.68 0.03 19.56
C ARG A 507 17.22 -1.36 19.91
N MET A 508 18.45 -1.65 19.50
CA MET A 508 19.13 -2.94 19.65
C MET A 508 19.75 -3.18 21.02
N SER A 509 19.95 -2.12 21.81
CA SER A 509 20.54 -2.22 23.14
C SER A 509 19.98 -1.11 24.03
N PRO A 510 19.35 -1.44 25.18
CA PRO A 510 18.87 -0.45 26.13
C PRO A 510 20.01 0.41 26.71
N GLU A 511 21.20 -0.18 26.85
CA GLU A 511 22.35 0.43 27.52
C GLU A 511 23.13 1.39 26.62
N SER A 512 23.29 1.05 25.34
CA SER A 512 24.03 1.87 24.37
C SER A 512 23.14 2.80 23.55
N GLY A 513 21.82 2.58 23.54
CA GLY A 513 20.88 3.33 22.71
C GLY A 513 21.01 3.06 21.21
N ARG A 514 21.85 2.08 20.79
CA ARG A 514 22.12 1.81 19.39
C ARG A 514 20.85 1.41 18.63
N VAL A 515 20.58 2.06 17.51
CA VAL A 515 19.48 1.75 16.60
C VAL A 515 19.96 0.81 15.49
N ALA A 516 19.12 -0.13 15.06
CA ALA A 516 19.41 -1.02 13.95
C ALA A 516 19.68 -0.22 12.67
N LEU A 517 20.75 -0.55 11.95
CA LEU A 517 21.15 0.08 10.69
C LEU A 517 21.41 1.60 10.80
N GLN A 518 21.67 2.13 11.99
CA GLN A 518 21.76 3.57 12.24
C GLN A 518 22.63 4.32 11.21
N GLU A 519 23.87 3.88 11.00
CA GLU A 519 24.80 4.53 10.07
C GLU A 519 24.29 4.52 8.61
N HIS A 520 23.57 3.47 8.22
CA HIS A 520 23.03 3.33 6.87
C HIS A 520 21.74 4.13 6.67
N ILE A 521 20.90 4.22 7.70
CA ILE A 521 19.73 5.09 7.73
C ILE A 521 20.18 6.55 7.62
N GLU A 522 21.12 6.99 8.45
CA GLU A 522 21.67 8.35 8.41
C GLU A 522 22.29 8.65 7.03
N ALA A 523 23.02 7.70 6.44
CA ALA A 523 23.57 7.85 5.09
C ALA A 523 22.47 7.94 4.01
N ALA A 524 21.40 7.16 4.11
CA ALA A 524 20.28 7.20 3.17
C ALA A 524 19.52 8.54 3.26
N GLU A 525 19.20 8.99 4.47
CA GLU A 525 18.52 10.26 4.71
C GLU A 525 19.37 11.44 4.25
N PHE A 526 20.68 11.40 4.49
CA PHE A 526 21.61 12.42 4.01
C PHE A 526 21.76 12.45 2.49
N ARG A 527 21.90 11.30 1.83
CA ARG A 527 22.17 11.22 0.39
C ARG A 527 20.93 11.44 -0.46
N TYR A 528 19.77 11.00 0.03
CA TYR A 528 18.55 10.92 -0.79
C TYR A 528 17.37 11.71 -0.22
N HIS A 529 17.54 12.40 0.91
CA HIS A 529 16.54 13.32 1.48
C HIS A 529 15.15 12.69 1.65
N ARG A 530 15.12 11.39 1.99
CA ARG A 530 13.89 10.63 2.27
C ARG A 530 14.02 9.99 3.64
N ARG A 531 12.99 10.20 4.47
CA ARG A 531 12.86 9.57 5.78
C ARG A 531 12.74 8.06 5.65
N ILE A 532 13.57 7.32 6.39
CA ILE A 532 13.61 5.84 6.32
C ILE A 532 12.85 5.20 7.48
N VAL A 533 12.84 5.86 8.63
CA VAL A 533 12.22 5.37 9.87
C VAL A 533 11.40 6.47 10.54
N ASP A 534 10.39 6.07 11.32
CA ASP A 534 9.64 6.99 12.16
C ASP A 534 10.52 7.51 13.33
N GLU A 535 10.06 8.56 14.00
CA GLU A 535 10.70 9.16 15.17
C GLU A 535 10.51 8.27 16.40
N GLU A 536 9.45 7.46 16.41
CA GLU A 536 9.19 6.50 17.45
C GLU A 536 10.32 5.47 17.53
N GLU A 537 10.85 5.28 18.75
CA GLU A 537 11.81 4.23 19.06
C GLU A 537 11.14 3.10 19.82
N VAL A 538 11.28 1.89 19.29
CA VAL A 538 10.81 0.65 19.92
C VAL A 538 12.01 -0.23 20.28
N PRO A 539 12.04 -0.84 21.47
CA PRO A 539 13.11 -1.77 21.80
C PRO A 539 12.97 -3.06 20.96
N PHE A 540 14.08 -3.60 20.46
CA PHE A 540 14.10 -4.90 19.77
C PHE A 540 13.58 -6.03 20.68
N TRP A 541 13.72 -5.83 22.00
CA TRP A 541 13.29 -6.70 23.07
C TRP A 541 12.75 -5.91 24.26
N THR A 542 11.57 -6.25 24.78
CA THR A 542 11.05 -5.64 26.03
C THR A 542 11.38 -6.51 27.22
N THR A 543 12.11 -5.96 28.18
CA THR A 543 12.55 -6.63 29.41
C THR A 543 11.47 -6.77 30.47
N ASP A 544 10.34 -6.07 30.33
CA ASP A 544 9.21 -6.18 31.28
C ASP A 544 8.52 -7.57 31.22
N ASP A 545 8.80 -8.31 30.15
CA ASP A 545 8.41 -9.70 29.91
C ASP A 545 9.49 -10.72 30.37
N LEU A 546 10.33 -10.35 31.35
CA LEU A 546 11.18 -11.29 32.09
C LEU A 546 10.31 -12.24 32.92
N THR A 547 9.58 -13.10 32.21
CA THR A 547 8.89 -14.25 32.75
C THR A 547 9.89 -15.10 33.52
N GLY A 548 9.43 -15.76 34.57
CA GLY A 548 10.23 -16.76 35.30
C GLY A 548 10.62 -17.99 34.46
N ARG A 549 10.48 -17.95 33.12
CA ARG A 549 10.86 -19.02 32.19
C ARG A 549 11.75 -18.49 31.06
N PRO A 550 12.62 -19.34 30.47
CA PRO A 550 13.42 -18.97 29.31
C PRO A 550 12.58 -18.68 28.07
N VAL A 551 13.00 -17.69 27.27
CA VAL A 551 12.35 -17.29 26.02
C VAL A 551 13.37 -17.20 24.90
N VAL A 552 13.03 -17.70 23.72
CA VAL A 552 13.76 -17.43 22.47
C VAL A 552 12.87 -16.64 21.52
N GLN A 553 13.33 -15.47 21.09
CA GLN A 553 12.67 -14.70 20.03
C GLN A 553 13.32 -15.04 18.71
N ILE A 554 12.48 -15.32 17.73
CA ILE A 554 12.85 -15.67 16.37
C ILE A 554 12.18 -14.65 15.45
N ARG A 555 12.96 -14.07 14.56
CA ARG A 555 12.49 -13.14 13.53
C ARG A 555 12.86 -13.71 12.18
N LEU A 556 11.94 -13.63 11.23
CA LEU A 556 12.15 -14.11 9.86
C LEU A 556 11.88 -13.00 8.86
N ALA A 557 12.78 -12.86 7.88
CA ALA A 557 12.65 -11.91 6.78
C ALA A 557 12.91 -12.59 5.44
N ASP A 558 12.06 -12.31 4.47
CA ASP A 558 12.30 -12.70 3.08
C ASP A 558 13.27 -11.71 2.41
N ALA A 559 14.29 -12.25 1.76
CA ALA A 559 15.20 -11.51 0.87
C ALA A 559 15.71 -12.45 -0.23
N GLY A 560 14.76 -13.04 -0.98
CA GLY A 560 15.02 -14.15 -1.91
C GLY A 560 15.06 -15.46 -1.14
N ASP A 561 16.16 -15.68 -0.43
CA ASP A 561 16.24 -16.71 0.61
C ASP A 561 15.49 -16.26 1.88
N LEU A 562 15.13 -17.21 2.74
CA LEU A 562 14.50 -16.94 4.03
C LEU A 562 15.58 -16.80 5.11
N PHE A 563 15.70 -15.61 5.69
CA PHE A 563 16.65 -15.34 6.76
C PHE A 563 15.97 -15.45 8.11
N MET A 564 16.60 -16.17 9.04
CA MET A 564 16.15 -16.34 10.42
C MET A 564 17.22 -15.79 11.37
N THR A 565 16.81 -15.00 12.36
CA THR A 565 17.65 -14.64 13.51
C THR A 565 16.97 -15.09 14.78
N TRP A 566 17.75 -15.46 15.81
CA TRP A 566 17.20 -15.72 17.13
C TRP A 566 18.09 -15.23 18.25
N THR A 567 17.48 -14.85 19.36
CA THR A 567 18.13 -14.42 20.60
C THR A 567 17.39 -14.97 21.81
N TRP A 568 18.15 -15.43 22.81
CA TRP A 568 17.63 -15.94 24.08
C TRP A 568 17.57 -14.86 25.16
N ALA A 569 16.53 -14.94 26.00
CA ALA A 569 16.34 -14.15 27.20
C ALA A 569 15.72 -15.00 28.34
N GLY A 570 15.32 -14.37 29.45
CA GLY A 570 14.66 -15.06 30.57
C GLY A 570 15.60 -16.02 31.32
N GLY A 571 16.86 -15.62 31.53
CA GLY A 571 17.89 -16.43 32.20
C GLY A 571 18.67 -17.39 31.29
N ALA A 572 18.25 -17.56 30.04
CA ALA A 572 19.05 -18.20 28.99
C ALA A 572 19.90 -17.15 28.24
N ARG A 573 21.00 -17.59 27.64
CA ARG A 573 21.88 -16.76 26.79
C ARG A 573 22.23 -17.53 25.52
N GLY A 574 22.28 -16.81 24.40
CA GLY A 574 22.61 -17.36 23.09
C GLY A 574 21.94 -16.56 21.99
N PHE A 575 22.52 -16.62 20.81
CA PHE A 575 21.94 -16.05 19.59
C PHE A 575 22.38 -16.90 18.40
N GLY A 576 21.77 -16.68 17.23
CA GLY A 576 22.23 -17.27 16.00
C GLY A 576 21.49 -16.77 14.78
N THR A 577 21.95 -17.23 13.62
CA THR A 577 21.38 -16.95 12.31
C THR A 577 21.16 -18.25 11.55
N GLY A 578 20.13 -18.26 10.71
CA GLY A 578 19.79 -19.35 9.81
C GLY A 578 19.39 -18.79 8.44
N CYS A 579 19.60 -19.59 7.40
CA CYS A 579 19.20 -19.26 6.04
C CYS A 579 18.55 -20.49 5.42
N GLY A 580 17.32 -20.35 4.93
CA GLY A 580 16.59 -21.35 4.15
C GLY A 580 16.65 -20.99 2.67
N PRO A 581 17.23 -21.84 1.80
CA PRO A 581 17.27 -21.60 0.36
C PRO A 581 15.88 -21.40 -0.22
N ALA A 582 15.74 -20.43 -1.13
CA ALA A 582 14.44 -20.05 -1.66
C ALA A 582 13.66 -21.23 -2.30
N ASP A 583 14.32 -22.08 -3.08
CA ASP A 583 13.67 -23.20 -3.76
C ASP A 583 13.15 -24.28 -2.80
N GLU A 584 13.89 -24.56 -1.73
CA GLU A 584 13.50 -25.48 -0.66
C GLU A 584 12.33 -24.93 0.14
N VAL A 585 12.38 -23.66 0.52
CA VAL A 585 11.29 -22.97 1.24
C VAL A 585 10.01 -22.95 0.39
N ASP A 586 10.11 -22.57 -0.88
CA ASP A 586 8.97 -22.55 -1.79
C ASP A 586 8.34 -23.92 -1.98
N ARG A 587 9.18 -24.96 -2.08
CA ARG A 587 8.68 -26.32 -2.15
C ARG A 587 7.92 -26.69 -0.88
N ALA A 588 8.48 -26.43 0.29
CA ALA A 588 7.85 -26.75 1.57
C ALA A 588 6.53 -25.99 1.77
N VAL A 589 6.49 -24.70 1.43
CA VAL A 589 5.28 -23.86 1.49
C VAL A 589 4.22 -24.35 0.49
N ARG A 590 4.60 -24.74 -0.74
CA ARG A 590 3.66 -25.34 -1.72
C ARG A 590 3.08 -26.66 -1.23
N GLU A 591 3.89 -27.52 -0.60
CA GLU A 591 3.43 -28.78 -0.03
C GLU A 591 2.43 -28.54 1.13
N LEU A 592 2.68 -27.53 1.97
CA LEU A 592 1.74 -27.09 2.99
C LEU A 592 0.45 -26.56 2.37
N ALA A 593 0.53 -25.64 1.41
CA ALA A 593 -0.64 -25.06 0.75
C ALA A 593 -1.53 -26.14 0.09
N ALA A 594 -0.92 -27.16 -0.53
CA ALA A 594 -1.65 -28.29 -1.12
C ALA A 594 -2.36 -29.17 -0.06
N ALA A 595 -1.87 -29.19 1.18
CA ALA A 595 -2.47 -29.92 2.29
C ALA A 595 -3.63 -29.17 2.96
N LEU A 596 -3.77 -27.86 2.71
CA LEU A 596 -4.78 -27.00 3.30
C LEU A 596 -6.03 -26.87 2.39
N PRO A 597 -7.20 -26.55 2.97
CA PRO A 597 -8.34 -26.07 2.20
C PRO A 597 -8.00 -24.68 1.64
N GLY A 598 -8.05 -24.50 0.32
CA GLY A 598 -7.75 -23.21 -0.29
C GLY A 598 -8.83 -22.17 0.01
N SER A 599 -8.43 -20.92 0.19
CA SER A 599 -9.38 -19.81 0.37
C SER A 599 -10.25 -19.68 -0.89
N GLY A 600 -11.57 -19.61 -0.69
CA GLY A 600 -12.55 -19.54 -1.79
C GLY A 600 -12.94 -20.88 -2.45
N GLU A 601 -12.25 -22.00 -2.16
CA GLU A 601 -12.59 -23.31 -2.76
C GLU A 601 -13.82 -23.97 -2.13
N GLY A 602 -14.26 -23.48 -0.97
CA GLY A 602 -15.44 -23.95 -0.26
C GLY A 602 -15.41 -25.45 0.07
N ALA A 603 -16.52 -26.14 -0.21
CA ALA A 603 -16.68 -27.55 0.14
C ALA A 603 -15.79 -28.49 -0.67
N GLU A 604 -15.33 -28.09 -1.86
CA GLU A 604 -14.44 -28.91 -2.70
C GLU A 604 -13.03 -28.95 -2.10
N GLY A 605 -12.48 -27.77 -1.78
CA GLY A 605 -11.18 -27.66 -1.11
C GLY A 605 -11.15 -28.42 0.21
N MET A 606 -12.24 -28.35 0.98
CA MET A 606 -12.37 -29.11 2.23
C MET A 606 -12.43 -30.62 2.00
N ARG A 607 -13.14 -31.09 0.97
CA ARG A 607 -13.16 -32.52 0.61
C ARG A 607 -11.77 -33.01 0.19
N ARG A 608 -11.03 -32.22 -0.59
CA ARG A 608 -9.64 -32.52 -0.95
C ARG A 608 -8.77 -32.62 0.30
N ALA A 609 -8.85 -31.65 1.21
CA ALA A 609 -8.07 -31.63 2.44
C ALA A 609 -8.32 -32.89 3.30
N PHE A 610 -9.57 -33.32 3.46
CA PHE A 610 -9.91 -34.53 4.22
C PHE A 610 -9.56 -35.85 3.53
N ALA A 611 -9.62 -35.93 2.20
CA ALA A 611 -9.40 -37.19 1.48
C ALA A 611 -7.93 -37.38 1.06
N LEU A 612 -7.30 -36.33 0.55
CA LEU A 612 -6.01 -36.38 -0.14
C LEU A 612 -4.95 -35.50 0.52
N GLY A 613 -5.33 -34.57 1.40
CA GLY A 613 -4.42 -33.66 2.08
C GLY A 613 -3.42 -34.39 2.98
N ALA A 614 -2.22 -33.81 3.12
CA ALA A 614 -1.17 -34.42 3.96
C ALA A 614 -1.60 -34.50 5.42
N LEU A 615 -2.35 -33.52 5.91
CA LEU A 615 -2.82 -33.46 7.30
C LEU A 615 -3.98 -34.42 7.62
N ALA A 616 -4.49 -35.17 6.65
CA ALA A 616 -5.53 -36.18 6.84
C ALA A 616 -4.98 -37.62 7.03
N ASP A 617 -3.67 -37.82 6.95
CA ASP A 617 -3.03 -39.12 7.14
C ASP A 617 -1.73 -38.96 7.96
N PRO A 618 -1.49 -39.72 9.04
CA PRO A 618 -0.33 -39.52 9.91
C PRO A 618 1.02 -39.67 9.19
N GLY A 619 1.13 -40.58 8.23
CA GLY A 619 2.37 -40.80 7.49
C GLY A 619 2.69 -39.66 6.53
N ARG A 620 1.69 -39.13 5.82
CA ARG A 620 1.83 -37.94 4.96
C ARG A 620 2.06 -36.68 5.77
N GLU A 621 1.35 -36.50 6.89
CA GLU A 621 1.53 -35.38 7.81
C GLU A 621 2.96 -35.33 8.33
N HIS A 622 3.49 -36.46 8.82
CA HIS A 622 4.85 -36.49 9.35
C HIS A 622 5.90 -36.16 8.27
N ARG A 623 5.69 -36.60 7.02
CA ARG A 623 6.55 -36.19 5.90
C ARG A 623 6.49 -34.69 5.64
N LEU A 624 5.30 -34.09 5.63
CA LEU A 624 5.15 -32.64 5.50
C LEU A 624 5.85 -31.90 6.65
N ALA A 625 5.67 -32.36 7.88
CA ALA A 625 6.33 -31.80 9.06
C ALA A 625 7.86 -31.84 8.97
N ARG A 626 8.43 -32.90 8.39
CA ARG A 626 9.87 -33.02 8.12
C ARG A 626 10.33 -32.08 7.01
N VAL A 627 9.62 -32.04 5.88
CA VAL A 627 9.95 -31.14 4.76
C VAL A 627 9.96 -29.68 5.22
N LEU A 628 8.97 -29.29 6.04
CA LEU A 628 8.92 -27.96 6.64
C LEU A 628 10.11 -27.73 7.60
N ALA A 629 10.45 -28.68 8.46
CA ALA A 629 11.56 -28.53 9.40
C ALA A 629 12.92 -28.45 8.68
N GLU A 630 13.14 -29.29 7.68
CA GLU A 630 14.37 -29.33 6.88
C GLU A 630 14.60 -28.00 6.14
N ALA A 631 13.54 -27.39 5.59
CA ALA A 631 13.64 -26.12 4.88
C ALA A 631 13.71 -24.88 5.79
N LEU A 632 13.11 -24.92 6.98
CA LEU A 632 12.85 -23.71 7.78
C LEU A 632 13.58 -23.64 9.12
N TRP A 633 14.04 -24.77 9.67
CA TRP A 633 14.42 -24.85 11.08
C TRP A 633 15.88 -25.28 11.29
N PRO A 634 16.76 -24.38 11.79
CA PRO A 634 18.17 -24.72 12.02
C PRO A 634 18.35 -25.79 13.10
N GLN A 635 19.16 -26.83 12.81
CA GLN A 635 19.46 -27.90 13.78
C GLN A 635 20.07 -27.35 15.09
N GLY A 636 20.96 -26.36 14.99
CA GLY A 636 21.59 -25.74 16.16
C GLY A 636 20.60 -25.07 17.12
N LEU A 637 19.45 -24.60 16.63
CA LEU A 637 18.40 -24.03 17.47
C LEU A 637 17.67 -25.12 18.27
N THR A 638 17.40 -26.28 17.66
CA THR A 638 16.84 -27.45 18.37
C THR A 638 17.72 -27.89 19.53
N GLU A 639 19.04 -27.93 19.32
CA GLU A 639 20.01 -28.28 20.37
C GLU A 639 19.98 -27.29 21.54
N GLN A 640 19.94 -25.98 21.23
CA GLN A 640 19.81 -24.93 22.24
C GLN A 640 18.51 -25.08 23.04
N ILE A 641 17.38 -25.31 22.38
CA ILE A 641 16.07 -25.52 23.04
C ILE A 641 16.13 -26.71 23.99
N ARG A 642 16.71 -27.85 23.58
CA ARG A 642 16.85 -29.03 24.46
C ARG A 642 17.72 -28.74 25.68
N GLN A 643 18.84 -28.05 25.47
CA GLN A 643 19.74 -27.68 26.55
C GLN A 643 19.07 -26.76 27.56
N VAL A 644 18.29 -25.79 27.09
CA VAL A 644 17.53 -24.87 27.94
C VAL A 644 16.40 -25.63 28.65
N ALA A 645 15.62 -26.43 27.92
CA ALA A 645 14.53 -27.24 28.48
C ALA A 645 15.00 -28.16 29.61
N ALA A 646 16.16 -28.80 29.44
CA ALA A 646 16.74 -29.68 30.44
C ALA A 646 17.23 -28.95 31.71
N ARG A 647 17.59 -27.67 31.62
CA ARG A 647 18.19 -26.90 32.73
C ARG A 647 17.20 -25.98 33.44
N ALA A 648 16.31 -25.34 32.68
CA ALA A 648 15.48 -24.23 33.13
C ALA A 648 13.98 -24.45 32.84
N GLY A 649 13.60 -25.66 32.42
CA GLY A 649 12.21 -26.01 32.09
C GLY A 649 11.80 -25.59 30.69
N ARG A 650 10.57 -25.94 30.30
CA ARG A 650 10.03 -25.73 28.95
C ARG A 650 10.10 -24.24 28.55
N PRO A 651 10.88 -23.89 27.50
CA PRO A 651 10.98 -22.51 27.05
C PRO A 651 9.75 -22.08 26.25
N LEU A 652 9.58 -20.76 26.12
CA LEU A 652 8.67 -20.14 25.17
C LEU A 652 9.44 -19.76 23.90
N VAL A 653 8.93 -20.19 22.74
CA VAL A 653 9.43 -19.80 21.42
C VAL A 653 8.50 -18.74 20.86
N ARG A 654 8.99 -17.51 20.71
CA ARG A 654 8.29 -16.38 20.09
C ARG A 654 8.75 -16.24 18.66
N ILE A 655 7.84 -16.38 17.69
CA ILE A 655 8.19 -16.35 16.27
C ILE A 655 7.44 -15.22 15.58
N GLN A 656 8.16 -14.30 14.94
CA GLN A 656 7.57 -13.44 13.92
C GLN A 656 7.93 -14.03 12.54
N PRO A 657 6.99 -14.73 11.87
CA PRO A 657 7.19 -15.22 10.53
C PRO A 657 7.27 -14.08 9.52
N SER A 658 7.93 -14.34 8.39
CA SER A 658 7.79 -13.51 7.20
C SER A 658 6.50 -13.87 6.44
N PRO A 659 6.00 -13.01 5.52
CA PRO A 659 4.81 -13.27 4.71
C PRO A 659 4.77 -14.65 4.07
N ARG A 660 5.90 -15.10 3.52
CA ARG A 660 6.03 -16.38 2.82
C ARG A 660 5.75 -17.61 3.70
N VAL A 661 6.02 -17.52 5.01
CA VAL A 661 5.93 -18.65 5.95
C VAL A 661 4.93 -18.40 7.09
N ALA A 662 4.07 -17.40 6.95
CA ALA A 662 3.09 -17.02 7.97
C ALA A 662 2.08 -18.13 8.31
N GLN A 663 1.77 -19.02 7.37
CA GLN A 663 0.86 -20.14 7.60
C GLN A 663 1.52 -21.38 8.21
N VAL A 664 2.84 -21.40 8.36
CA VAL A 664 3.55 -22.58 8.86
C VAL A 664 3.09 -22.90 10.28
N PRO A 665 2.62 -24.15 10.53
CA PRO A 665 2.30 -24.60 11.87
C PRO A 665 3.61 -24.95 12.59
N TRP A 666 4.28 -23.94 13.14
CA TRP A 666 5.59 -24.07 13.81
C TRP A 666 5.57 -25.16 14.90
N GLU A 667 4.42 -25.33 15.57
CA GLU A 667 4.19 -26.37 16.57
C GLU A 667 4.39 -27.79 16.02
N LEU A 668 4.07 -28.00 14.75
CA LEU A 668 4.06 -29.29 14.06
C LEU A 668 5.40 -29.65 13.43
N LEU A 669 6.42 -28.77 13.45
CA LEU A 669 7.71 -29.07 12.84
C LEU A 669 8.36 -30.30 13.46
N ALA A 670 8.81 -31.24 12.62
CA ALA A 670 9.54 -32.43 13.05
C ALA A 670 11.03 -32.08 13.21
N VAL A 671 11.39 -31.65 14.41
CA VAL A 671 12.75 -31.15 14.74
C VAL A 671 13.78 -32.26 14.93
N ASP A 672 13.34 -33.51 15.07
CA ASP A 672 14.12 -34.73 14.88
C ASP A 672 13.18 -35.87 14.42
N ASP A 673 13.67 -37.11 14.38
CA ASP A 673 12.90 -38.28 13.93
C ASP A 673 11.66 -38.59 14.81
N GLU A 674 11.65 -38.19 16.08
CA GLU A 674 10.64 -38.63 17.08
C GLU A 674 9.81 -37.46 17.67
N ALA A 675 10.40 -36.27 17.77
CA ALA A 675 9.87 -35.10 18.47
C ALA A 675 9.38 -34.02 17.51
N ARG A 676 8.25 -33.40 17.89
CA ARG A 676 7.78 -32.13 17.32
C ARG A 676 8.29 -30.95 18.15
N LEU A 677 8.32 -29.75 17.56
CA LEU A 677 8.69 -28.53 18.30
C LEU A 677 7.80 -28.33 19.54
N ILE A 678 6.50 -28.61 19.43
CA ILE A 678 5.54 -28.49 20.53
C ILE A 678 5.81 -29.44 21.71
N ASP A 679 6.53 -30.54 21.48
CA ASP A 679 6.94 -31.47 22.53
C ASP A 679 8.01 -30.79 23.44
N LEU A 680 8.86 -29.96 22.84
CA LEU A 680 10.01 -29.32 23.48
C LEU A 680 9.72 -27.94 24.07
N ALA A 681 8.85 -27.15 23.42
CA ALA A 681 8.60 -25.76 23.76
C ALA A 681 7.11 -25.39 23.64
N ASP A 682 6.71 -24.31 24.32
CA ASP A 682 5.46 -23.63 23.99
C ASP A 682 5.75 -22.60 22.89
N VAL A 683 4.87 -22.47 21.89
CA VAL A 683 5.11 -21.64 20.69
C VAL A 683 4.05 -20.55 20.61
N VAL A 684 4.47 -19.34 20.27
CA VAL A 684 3.59 -18.18 20.08
C VAL A 684 4.06 -17.34 18.91
N THR A 685 3.11 -16.75 18.18
CA THR A 685 3.38 -15.81 17.10
C THR A 685 3.54 -14.40 17.66
N THR A 686 4.51 -13.64 17.18
CA THR A 686 4.73 -12.24 17.59
C THR A 686 4.37 -11.29 16.45
N ALA A 687 3.58 -10.27 16.77
CA ALA A 687 3.20 -9.21 15.85
C ALA A 687 4.38 -8.25 15.57
N PRO A 688 4.34 -7.48 14.46
CA PRO A 688 5.31 -6.42 14.20
C PRO A 688 5.45 -5.42 15.35
N ALA A 689 6.66 -4.91 15.54
CA ALA A 689 6.96 -3.97 16.63
C ALA A 689 6.21 -2.63 16.47
N SER A 690 5.86 -2.22 15.25
CA SER A 690 5.08 -1.01 14.96
C SER A 690 3.65 -1.01 15.51
N LEU A 691 3.10 -2.19 15.83
CA LEU A 691 1.78 -2.31 16.45
C LEU A 691 1.81 -2.13 17.97
N ARG A 692 3.00 -1.98 18.55
CA ARG A 692 3.18 -1.71 19.98
C ARG A 692 2.69 -0.31 20.28
N ARG A 693 1.58 -0.20 21.00
CA ARG A 693 1.20 1.06 21.60
C ARG A 693 2.13 1.37 22.76
N GLN A 694 2.75 2.56 22.78
CA GLN A 694 3.17 3.14 24.05
C GLN A 694 1.91 3.32 24.90
N ALA A 695 1.94 2.81 26.14
CA ALA A 695 0.81 2.84 27.06
C ALA A 695 0.11 4.21 27.01
N PRO A 696 -1.24 4.28 26.91
CA PRO A 696 -1.91 5.56 26.90
C PRO A 696 -1.48 6.32 28.16
N ALA A 697 -1.00 7.54 27.97
CA ALA A 697 -0.94 8.53 29.03
C ALA A 697 -2.33 8.52 29.68
N VAL A 698 -2.38 8.01 30.92
CA VAL A 698 -3.44 8.13 31.92
C VAL A 698 -4.85 8.04 31.32
N ARG A 699 -5.58 6.94 31.60
CA ARG A 699 -7.05 6.94 31.50
C ARG A 699 -7.55 8.30 31.99
N PRO A 700 -8.31 9.10 31.21
CA PRO A 700 -8.78 10.39 31.68
C PRO A 700 -9.44 10.13 33.02
N GLU A 701 -8.92 10.74 34.09
CA GLU A 701 -9.64 10.71 35.36
C GLU A 701 -11.03 11.26 35.06
N PRO A 702 -12.10 10.56 35.44
CA PRO A 702 -13.44 11.09 35.24
C PRO A 702 -13.52 12.44 35.97
N GLU A 703 -13.96 13.47 35.25
CA GLU A 703 -14.29 14.76 35.88
C GLU A 703 -15.16 14.48 37.11
N PRO A 704 -14.87 15.09 38.28
CA PRO A 704 -15.60 14.79 39.51
C PRO A 704 -17.03 15.32 39.41
N GLN A 705 -17.93 14.50 38.88
CA GLN A 705 -19.36 14.67 39.06
C GLN A 705 -19.71 14.21 40.47
N LEU A 706 -19.94 15.20 41.33
CA LEU A 706 -20.57 15.06 42.62
C LEU A 706 -22.00 14.55 42.42
N ASP A 707 -22.18 13.23 42.35
CA ASP A 707 -23.43 12.58 42.73
C ASP A 707 -23.10 11.18 43.27
N ALA A 708 -23.43 10.98 44.54
CA ALA A 708 -23.27 9.73 45.26
C ALA A 708 -24.23 8.65 44.69
N ASP A 709 -23.76 7.39 44.72
CA ASP A 709 -24.42 6.15 44.26
C ASP A 709 -24.14 5.72 42.80
N SER A 710 -22.92 5.23 42.52
CA SER A 710 -22.73 4.05 41.64
C SER A 710 -21.34 3.42 41.80
N ASP A 711 -21.31 2.09 41.90
CA ASP A 711 -20.12 1.23 41.90
C ASP A 711 -19.31 1.39 40.59
N MET A 712 -18.40 2.35 40.52
CA MET A 712 -17.57 2.62 39.35
C MET A 712 -16.08 2.65 39.72
N ASP A 713 -15.46 1.48 39.98
CA ASP A 713 -13.98 1.40 39.95
C ASP A 713 -13.34 -0.01 39.79
N ALA A 714 -13.97 -0.96 39.09
CA ALA A 714 -13.30 -2.20 38.69
C ALA A 714 -13.76 -2.63 37.30
N GLY A 715 -12.82 -3.00 36.41
CA GLY A 715 -13.18 -3.56 35.10
C GLY A 715 -14.17 -4.70 35.26
N THR A 716 -15.21 -4.74 34.42
CA THR A 716 -16.25 -5.76 34.54
C THR A 716 -15.64 -7.15 34.32
N ASP A 717 -16.04 -8.16 35.10
CA ASP A 717 -15.64 -9.56 34.85
C ASP A 717 -16.34 -10.14 33.60
N ALA A 718 -16.85 -9.29 32.72
CA ALA A 718 -17.66 -9.66 31.58
C ALA A 718 -16.85 -10.39 30.51
N VAL A 719 -17.40 -11.49 30.03
CA VAL A 719 -16.92 -12.28 28.89
C VAL A 719 -17.91 -12.08 27.75
N VAL A 720 -17.47 -11.37 26.71
CA VAL A 720 -18.29 -11.11 25.52
C VAL A 720 -18.25 -12.34 24.61
N LEU A 721 -19.42 -12.91 24.36
CA LEU A 721 -19.63 -14.10 23.54
C LEU A 721 -20.35 -13.70 22.25
N VAL A 722 -19.69 -13.87 21.10
CA VAL A 722 -20.28 -13.71 19.77
C VAL A 722 -20.24 -15.07 19.09
N LEU A 723 -21.32 -15.84 19.23
CA LEU A 723 -21.38 -17.25 18.82
C LEU A 723 -22.33 -17.45 17.63
N ASP A 724 -21.76 -17.74 16.47
CA ASP A 724 -22.43 -17.99 15.19
C ASP A 724 -23.54 -16.94 14.92
N PRO A 725 -23.21 -15.63 14.80
CA PRO A 725 -24.22 -14.58 14.59
C PRO A 725 -25.00 -14.81 13.29
N ARG A 726 -26.29 -14.42 13.25
CA ARG A 726 -27.09 -14.54 12.03
C ARG A 726 -26.79 -13.40 11.07
N ILE A 727 -26.21 -13.72 9.93
CA ILE A 727 -25.83 -12.76 8.90
C ILE A 727 -27.05 -12.38 8.03
N PRO A 728 -27.44 -11.10 7.93
CA PRO A 728 -28.61 -10.68 7.17
C PRO A 728 -28.54 -11.03 5.68
N GLY A 729 -29.61 -11.60 5.13
CA GLY A 729 -29.70 -12.00 3.71
C GLY A 729 -29.16 -13.39 3.38
N PHE A 730 -28.65 -14.12 4.38
CA PHE A 730 -28.08 -15.45 4.21
C PHE A 730 -28.89 -16.51 4.97
N ARG A 731 -29.19 -17.63 4.30
CA ARG A 731 -29.88 -18.78 4.90
C ARG A 731 -28.89 -19.64 5.69
N ALA A 732 -29.38 -20.48 6.61
CA ALA A 732 -28.53 -21.32 7.46
C ALA A 732 -27.67 -22.31 6.68
N GLU A 733 -28.08 -22.68 5.47
CA GLU A 733 -27.39 -23.62 4.58
C GLU A 733 -26.58 -22.93 3.48
N SER A 734 -26.53 -21.59 3.49
CA SER A 734 -25.79 -20.81 2.48
C SER A 734 -24.30 -20.65 2.84
N ALA A 735 -23.53 -19.98 1.97
CA ALA A 735 -22.09 -19.77 2.18
C ALA A 735 -21.76 -19.07 3.51
N LEU A 736 -22.58 -18.09 3.92
CA LEU A 736 -22.50 -17.43 5.23
C LEU A 736 -23.60 -17.96 6.18
N GLY A 737 -23.83 -19.27 6.12
CA GLY A 737 -24.81 -20.02 6.91
C GLY A 737 -24.32 -20.36 8.32
N SER A 738 -24.83 -21.43 8.94
CA SER A 738 -24.43 -21.82 10.30
C SER A 738 -23.05 -22.45 10.32
N VAL A 739 -22.17 -21.95 11.20
CA VAL A 739 -20.87 -22.57 11.46
C VAL A 739 -21.00 -23.72 12.47
N LEU A 740 -21.82 -23.53 13.51
CA LEU A 740 -21.96 -24.47 14.64
C LEU A 740 -23.16 -25.42 14.49
N GLY A 741 -23.90 -25.31 13.39
CA GLY A 741 -25.13 -26.06 13.15
C GLY A 741 -26.35 -25.48 13.87
N PRO A 742 -27.50 -26.19 13.83
CA PRO A 742 -28.73 -25.70 14.45
C PRO A 742 -28.57 -25.44 15.95
N PRO A 743 -29.09 -24.31 16.49
CA PRO A 743 -29.07 -24.06 17.93
C PRO A 743 -29.71 -25.22 18.70
N GLY A 744 -29.04 -25.68 19.76
CA GLY A 744 -29.51 -26.82 20.55
C GLY A 744 -29.00 -28.19 20.10
N SER A 745 -28.35 -28.28 18.93
CA SER A 745 -27.85 -29.57 18.41
C SER A 745 -26.57 -30.07 19.09
N ASP A 746 -25.90 -29.24 19.87
CA ASP A 746 -24.60 -29.51 20.51
C ASP A 746 -24.70 -29.45 22.05
N PRO A 747 -24.85 -30.59 22.74
CA PRO A 747 -24.98 -30.60 24.20
C PRO A 747 -23.74 -30.08 24.94
N GLU A 748 -22.54 -30.33 24.43
CA GLU A 748 -21.29 -29.94 25.07
C GLU A 748 -21.10 -28.42 25.00
N LEU A 749 -21.32 -27.85 23.81
CA LEU A 749 -21.27 -26.40 23.64
C LEU A 749 -22.36 -25.69 24.45
N LEU A 750 -23.57 -26.25 24.53
CA LEU A 750 -24.63 -25.69 25.39
C LEU A 750 -24.26 -25.75 26.87
N SER A 751 -23.66 -26.85 27.33
CA SER A 751 -23.18 -26.96 28.72
C SER A 751 -22.11 -25.93 29.02
N PHE A 752 -21.19 -25.71 28.07
CA PHE A 752 -20.18 -24.67 28.15
C PHE A 752 -20.83 -23.28 28.27
N VAL A 753 -21.73 -22.91 27.36
CA VAL A 753 -22.40 -21.60 27.40
C VAL A 753 -23.21 -21.45 28.69
N GLN A 754 -23.91 -22.51 29.13
CA GLN A 754 -24.68 -22.48 30.37
C GLN A 754 -23.78 -22.22 31.58
N SER A 755 -22.58 -22.82 31.64
CA SER A 755 -21.63 -22.56 32.73
C SER A 755 -21.20 -21.08 32.81
N ARG A 756 -21.11 -20.40 31.66
CA ARG A 756 -20.79 -18.97 31.58
C ARG A 756 -21.96 -18.09 31.99
N VAL A 757 -23.18 -18.49 31.63
CA VAL A 757 -24.42 -17.82 32.05
C VAL A 757 -24.60 -17.97 33.57
N ASP A 758 -24.39 -19.16 34.12
CA ASP A 758 -24.52 -19.45 35.55
C ASP A 758 -23.47 -18.70 36.39
N ALA A 759 -22.28 -18.47 35.83
CA ALA A 759 -21.23 -17.65 36.45
C ALA A 759 -21.56 -16.15 36.48
N GLY A 760 -22.59 -15.70 35.76
CA GLY A 760 -23.03 -14.29 35.73
C GLY A 760 -22.12 -13.35 34.93
N SER A 761 -21.08 -13.86 34.27
CA SER A 761 -20.10 -13.06 33.51
C SER A 761 -20.38 -13.02 32.00
N ALA A 762 -21.28 -13.84 31.46
CA ALA A 762 -21.55 -13.89 30.02
C ALA A 762 -22.33 -12.66 29.50
N VAL A 763 -21.84 -12.07 28.40
CA VAL A 763 -22.52 -11.03 27.63
C VAL A 763 -22.67 -11.50 26.18
N PRO A 764 -23.88 -11.53 25.58
CA PRO A 764 -25.15 -11.01 26.11
C PRO A 764 -25.76 -11.87 27.21
N SER A 765 -26.55 -11.25 28.08
CA SER A 765 -27.36 -11.97 29.06
C SER A 765 -28.48 -12.72 28.34
N VAL A 766 -28.59 -14.02 28.61
CA VAL A 766 -29.57 -14.92 27.99
C VAL A 766 -30.25 -15.78 29.06
N ALA A 767 -31.52 -16.15 28.83
CA ALA A 767 -32.26 -17.00 29.76
C ALA A 767 -31.89 -18.49 29.62
N THR A 768 -31.44 -18.89 28.43
CA THR A 768 -30.99 -20.27 28.14
C THR A 768 -29.76 -20.23 27.24
N ALA A 769 -28.85 -21.19 27.39
CA ALA A 769 -27.64 -21.30 26.58
C ALA A 769 -27.90 -21.27 25.06
N ALA A 770 -28.99 -21.89 24.59
CA ALA A 770 -29.33 -21.94 23.17
C ALA A 770 -29.61 -20.55 22.56
N GLN A 771 -30.07 -19.58 23.37
CA GLN A 771 -30.35 -18.21 22.92
C GLN A 771 -29.09 -17.36 22.70
N ALA A 772 -27.92 -17.84 23.11
CA ALA A 772 -26.65 -17.17 22.82
C ALA A 772 -26.20 -17.37 21.37
N LEU A 773 -26.69 -18.42 20.70
CA LEU A 773 -26.32 -18.81 19.34
C LEU A 773 -27.27 -18.19 18.30
N ARG A 774 -26.79 -17.89 17.09
CA ARG A 774 -27.64 -17.49 15.94
C ARG A 774 -28.53 -16.27 16.17
N ARG A 775 -28.10 -15.38 17.07
CA ARG A 775 -28.74 -14.10 17.38
C ARG A 775 -28.71 -13.14 16.19
N THR A 776 -29.66 -12.22 16.16
CA THR A 776 -29.85 -11.22 15.09
C THR A 776 -29.47 -9.81 15.49
N ASP A 777 -29.09 -9.61 16.75
CA ASP A 777 -28.80 -8.32 17.37
C ASP A 777 -27.32 -8.18 17.77
N LEU A 778 -26.47 -9.11 17.31
CA LEU A 778 -25.02 -9.05 17.51
C LEU A 778 -24.39 -8.25 16.36
N ASP A 779 -24.71 -6.96 16.27
CA ASP A 779 -24.15 -6.04 15.27
C ASP A 779 -22.95 -5.24 15.83
N ARG A 780 -22.37 -4.38 14.98
CA ARG A 780 -21.18 -3.58 15.32
C ARG A 780 -21.44 -2.55 16.41
N ASP A 781 -22.66 -2.02 16.51
CA ASP A 781 -23.04 -0.99 17.49
C ASP A 781 -23.25 -1.63 18.86
N TRP A 782 -23.89 -2.81 18.89
CA TRP A 782 -23.94 -3.65 20.09
C TRP A 782 -22.53 -4.00 20.58
N LEU A 783 -21.65 -4.46 19.68
CA LEU A 783 -20.28 -4.85 20.03
C LEU A 783 -19.51 -3.65 20.63
N SER A 784 -19.63 -2.47 20.02
CA SER A 784 -19.07 -1.21 20.54
C SER A 784 -19.58 -0.93 21.96
N GLY A 785 -20.90 -0.98 22.14
CA GLY A 785 -21.55 -0.70 23.42
C GLY A 785 -21.14 -1.65 24.56
N VAL A 786 -20.89 -2.94 24.27
CA VAL A 786 -20.43 -3.90 25.29
C VAL A 786 -18.93 -3.79 25.58
N LEU A 787 -18.10 -3.57 24.56
CA LEU A 787 -16.65 -3.44 24.73
C LEU A 787 -16.27 -2.16 25.48
N ARG A 788 -16.95 -1.04 25.20
CA ARG A 788 -16.75 0.24 25.91
C ARG A 788 -17.03 0.18 27.41
N LYS A 789 -17.76 -0.83 27.90
CA LYS A 789 -17.98 -1.07 29.34
C LYS A 789 -16.80 -1.75 30.04
N GLY A 790 -15.75 -2.13 29.30
CA GLY A 790 -14.54 -2.74 29.84
C GLY A 790 -14.71 -4.23 30.09
N ALA A 791 -14.85 -5.01 29.01
CA ALA A 791 -14.88 -6.48 29.07
C ALA A 791 -13.51 -7.06 29.45
N ARG A 792 -13.50 -8.20 30.14
CA ARG A 792 -12.28 -8.96 30.43
C ARG A 792 -11.80 -9.74 29.20
N ARG A 793 -12.74 -10.29 28.41
CA ARG A 793 -12.45 -11.10 27.21
C ARG A 793 -13.50 -10.99 26.12
N LEU A 794 -13.09 -11.32 24.90
CA LEU A 794 -13.96 -11.53 23.74
C LEU A 794 -13.72 -12.91 23.14
N LEU A 795 -14.79 -13.71 23.00
CA LEU A 795 -14.80 -14.96 22.22
C LEU A 795 -15.74 -14.78 21.02
N TYR A 796 -15.15 -14.68 19.84
CA TYR A 796 -15.85 -14.69 18.56
C TYR A 796 -15.72 -16.07 17.92
N VAL A 797 -16.87 -16.64 17.53
CA VAL A 797 -16.94 -17.85 16.72
C VAL A 797 -17.90 -17.59 15.56
N GLY A 798 -17.42 -17.59 14.32
CA GLY A 798 -18.27 -17.24 13.18
C GLY A 798 -17.53 -17.18 11.86
N HIS A 799 -18.16 -16.53 10.88
CA HIS A 799 -17.58 -16.34 9.56
C HIS A 799 -16.58 -15.19 9.55
N VAL A 800 -15.44 -15.45 8.93
CA VAL A 800 -14.43 -14.45 8.61
C VAL A 800 -14.16 -14.53 7.12
N SER A 801 -14.12 -13.38 6.48
CA SER A 801 -13.59 -13.25 5.12
C SER A 801 -12.14 -12.79 5.23
N GLY A 802 -11.21 -13.62 4.79
CA GLY A 802 -9.81 -13.23 4.66
C GLY A 802 -9.61 -12.23 3.52
N ALA A 803 -8.57 -11.40 3.62
CA ALA A 803 -8.19 -10.50 2.54
C ALA A 803 -7.53 -11.27 1.37
N PRO A 804 -7.74 -10.84 0.11
CA PRO A 804 -7.02 -11.41 -1.04
C PRO A 804 -5.53 -11.07 -0.94
N ILE A 805 -4.68 -12.09 -1.05
CA ILE A 805 -3.23 -11.94 -0.86
C ILE A 805 -2.61 -11.14 -2.00
N GLU A 806 -3.09 -11.34 -3.23
CA GLU A 806 -2.58 -10.65 -4.41
C GLU A 806 -2.70 -9.12 -4.29
N GLY A 807 -3.72 -8.65 -3.55
CA GLY A 807 -4.00 -7.23 -3.37
C GLY A 807 -3.17 -6.54 -2.28
N GLY A 808 -2.47 -7.28 -1.41
CA GLY A 808 -1.70 -6.69 -0.30
C GLY A 808 -2.54 -6.03 0.81
N GLN A 809 -3.86 -5.94 0.65
CA GLN A 809 -4.81 -5.22 1.51
C GLN A 809 -5.26 -6.05 2.71
N SER A 810 -4.34 -6.32 3.64
CA SER A 810 -4.67 -7.09 4.85
C SER A 810 -5.83 -6.48 5.66
N GLU A 811 -6.03 -5.17 5.57
CA GLU A 811 -7.06 -4.42 6.27
C GLU A 811 -8.50 -4.76 5.83
N ASP A 812 -8.66 -5.41 4.68
CA ASP A 812 -9.97 -5.82 4.15
C ASP A 812 -10.50 -7.10 4.81
N GLY A 813 -9.67 -7.81 5.59
CA GLY A 813 -10.11 -8.96 6.37
C GLY A 813 -11.26 -8.57 7.31
N ALA A 814 -12.35 -9.34 7.32
CA ALA A 814 -13.59 -8.90 7.95
C ALA A 814 -14.33 -9.95 8.78
N LEU A 815 -14.83 -9.51 9.93
CA LEU A 815 -15.74 -10.27 10.79
C LEU A 815 -17.18 -10.10 10.29
N HIS A 816 -17.91 -11.22 10.20
CA HIS A 816 -19.33 -11.16 9.90
C HIS A 816 -20.15 -11.13 11.19
N LEU A 817 -20.92 -10.05 11.33
CA LEU A 817 -21.84 -9.76 12.43
C LEU A 817 -23.29 -9.66 11.89
N SER A 818 -24.24 -9.30 12.75
CA SER A 818 -25.65 -9.12 12.37
C SER A 818 -25.93 -7.78 11.65
N CYS A 819 -24.90 -7.09 11.15
CA CYS A 819 -24.98 -5.76 10.55
C CYS A 819 -25.79 -5.75 9.24
N GLY A 820 -26.72 -4.81 9.08
CA GLY A 820 -27.39 -4.52 7.81
C GLY A 820 -26.58 -3.57 6.89
N THR A 821 -27.02 -3.35 5.65
CA THR A 821 -26.31 -2.43 4.72
C THR A 821 -26.29 -0.98 5.16
N GLY A 822 -27.29 -0.56 5.94
CA GLY A 822 -27.41 0.80 6.46
C GLY A 822 -26.45 1.14 7.61
N THR A 823 -25.69 0.17 8.13
CA THR A 823 -24.69 0.48 9.16
C THR A 823 -23.51 1.22 8.55
N THR A 824 -23.08 2.30 9.19
CA THR A 824 -21.88 3.07 8.81
C THR A 824 -20.62 2.19 8.92
N GLY A 825 -19.78 2.19 7.89
CA GLY A 825 -18.52 1.45 7.85
C GLY A 825 -17.78 1.59 6.53
N LEU A 826 -16.52 1.18 6.54
CA LEU A 826 -15.58 1.26 5.42
C LEU A 826 -15.63 0.03 4.51
N ALA A 827 -16.05 -1.14 5.04
CA ALA A 827 -16.16 -2.35 4.23
C ALA A 827 -17.32 -2.28 3.23
N GLU A 828 -17.11 -2.78 2.01
CA GLU A 828 -18.14 -2.87 0.97
C GLU A 828 -19.34 -3.76 1.40
N PRO A 829 -20.60 -3.38 1.06
CA PRO A 829 -21.75 -4.22 1.35
C PRO A 829 -21.77 -5.51 0.54
N LEU A 830 -22.08 -6.62 1.22
CA LEU A 830 -22.36 -7.92 0.61
C LEU A 830 -23.87 -8.19 0.67
N ARG A 831 -24.56 -7.96 -0.46
CA ARG A 831 -26.02 -8.09 -0.57
C ARG A 831 -26.73 -7.18 0.44
N THR A 832 -27.32 -7.74 1.49
CA THR A 832 -28.05 -7.01 2.55
C THR A 832 -27.26 -6.88 3.86
N HIS A 833 -25.95 -7.18 3.83
CA HIS A 833 -25.09 -7.19 5.01
C HIS A 833 -23.83 -6.34 4.76
N ARG A 834 -23.38 -5.59 5.77
CA ARG A 834 -22.06 -4.93 5.73
C ARG A 834 -21.15 -5.55 6.80
N PRO A 835 -20.04 -6.22 6.42
CA PRO A 835 -19.13 -6.83 7.40
C PRO A 835 -18.34 -5.76 8.18
N LEU A 836 -17.72 -6.16 9.29
CA LEU A 836 -16.83 -5.32 10.09
C LEU A 836 -15.37 -5.66 9.73
N SER A 837 -14.73 -4.82 8.92
CA SER A 837 -13.35 -5.03 8.45
C SER A 837 -12.30 -4.67 9.51
N ALA A 838 -11.06 -5.12 9.32
CA ALA A 838 -9.93 -4.63 10.09
C ALA A 838 -9.71 -3.13 9.86
N LYS A 839 -9.95 -2.63 8.63
CA LYS A 839 -9.98 -1.20 8.32
C LYS A 839 -10.97 -0.43 9.21
N ASP A 840 -12.17 -0.97 9.43
CA ASP A 840 -13.13 -0.41 10.39
C ASP A 840 -12.56 -0.42 11.82
N LEU A 841 -12.00 -1.54 12.27
CA LEU A 841 -11.44 -1.68 13.62
C LEU A 841 -10.27 -0.73 13.89
N LEU A 842 -9.49 -0.38 12.87
CA LEU A 842 -8.35 0.54 12.96
C LEU A 842 -8.79 2.00 12.85
N LEU A 843 -9.45 2.36 11.75
CA LEU A 843 -9.77 3.76 11.41
C LEU A 843 -11.08 4.26 12.02
N GLY A 844 -11.98 3.34 12.38
CA GLY A 844 -13.30 3.68 12.91
C GLY A 844 -14.09 4.53 11.93
N THR A 845 -14.37 5.75 12.33
CA THR A 845 -15.16 6.71 11.54
C THR A 845 -14.35 7.93 11.11
N LEU A 846 -13.03 7.91 11.33
CA LEU A 846 -12.12 8.98 10.91
C LEU A 846 -12.23 9.32 9.42
N PRO A 847 -12.33 8.35 8.48
CA PRO A 847 -12.47 8.69 7.06
C PRO A 847 -13.89 9.15 6.71
N LEU A 848 -14.89 8.85 7.55
CA LEU A 848 -16.30 8.95 7.21
C LEU A 848 -16.98 10.27 7.62
N ARG A 849 -16.35 11.09 8.46
CA ARG A 849 -16.94 12.34 8.96
C ARG A 849 -15.92 13.18 9.70
N ALA A 850 -16.03 14.51 9.62
CA ALA A 850 -15.08 15.45 10.23
C ALA A 850 -14.95 15.33 11.77
N ASP A 851 -15.94 14.77 12.47
CA ASP A 851 -15.93 14.50 13.92
C ASP A 851 -15.70 13.00 14.26
N GLY A 852 -15.23 12.22 13.28
CA GLY A 852 -15.00 10.79 13.41
C GLY A 852 -14.02 10.40 14.52
N GLU A 853 -14.20 9.20 15.07
CA GLU A 853 -13.35 8.60 16.10
C GLU A 853 -12.53 7.42 15.53
N PRO A 854 -11.29 7.20 16.02
CA PRO A 854 -10.50 6.01 15.66
C PRO A 854 -11.17 4.73 16.15
N GLY A 855 -10.92 3.63 15.46
CA GLY A 855 -11.57 2.35 15.76
C GLY A 855 -11.25 1.83 17.15
N ALA A 856 -10.04 2.07 17.68
CA ALA A 856 -9.66 1.76 19.07
C ALA A 856 -10.55 2.42 20.14
N ARG A 857 -11.22 3.54 19.83
CA ARG A 857 -12.21 4.17 20.73
C ARG A 857 -13.62 3.61 20.52
N ILE A 858 -13.94 3.14 19.33
CA ILE A 858 -15.26 2.57 19.00
C ILE A 858 -15.34 1.11 19.49
N TRP A 859 -14.31 0.31 19.24
CA TRP A 859 -14.20 -1.09 19.64
C TRP A 859 -12.89 -1.33 20.41
N PRO A 860 -12.79 -0.84 21.67
CA PRO A 860 -11.62 -1.11 22.50
C PRO A 860 -11.50 -2.61 22.78
N ALA A 861 -10.38 -3.21 22.40
CA ALA A 861 -10.20 -4.64 22.55
C ALA A 861 -9.91 -4.99 24.02
N PRO A 862 -10.51 -6.05 24.58
CA PRO A 862 -10.15 -6.54 25.89
C PRO A 862 -8.76 -7.22 25.85
N PRO A 863 -8.07 -7.39 27.00
CA PRO A 863 -6.72 -7.96 27.02
C PRO A 863 -6.58 -9.34 26.35
N ARG A 864 -7.66 -10.14 26.32
CA ARG A 864 -7.69 -11.47 25.71
C ARG A 864 -8.82 -11.58 24.70
N VAL A 865 -8.47 -11.86 23.45
CA VAL A 865 -9.42 -11.99 22.34
C VAL A 865 -9.24 -13.33 21.66
N ALA A 866 -10.32 -14.06 21.41
CA ALA A 866 -10.33 -15.26 20.59
C ALA A 866 -11.18 -15.00 19.34
N LEU A 867 -10.58 -15.10 18.16
CA LEU A 867 -11.23 -14.99 16.85
C LEU A 867 -11.22 -16.36 16.17
N ILE A 868 -12.23 -17.18 16.42
CA ILE A 868 -12.35 -18.53 15.81
C ILE A 868 -13.21 -18.42 14.55
N GLY A 869 -12.55 -18.22 13.42
CA GLY A 869 -13.16 -18.18 12.09
C GLY A 869 -12.08 -18.34 11.04
N CYS A 870 -12.48 -18.67 9.81
CA CYS A 870 -11.55 -18.99 8.72
C CYS A 870 -10.51 -17.89 8.52
N GLU A 871 -9.22 -18.25 8.67
CA GLU A 871 -8.09 -17.34 8.40
C GLU A 871 -8.12 -16.02 9.19
N SER A 872 -8.73 -16.04 10.38
CA SER A 872 -8.83 -14.86 11.27
C SER A 872 -7.50 -14.31 11.79
N GLY A 873 -6.40 -15.06 11.62
CA GLY A 873 -5.03 -14.67 11.95
C GLY A 873 -4.09 -14.72 10.74
N GLY A 874 -4.62 -14.57 9.52
CA GLY A 874 -3.85 -14.52 8.28
C GLY A 874 -3.03 -13.24 8.08
N ASP A 875 -3.05 -12.32 9.04
CA ASP A 875 -2.51 -10.96 8.96
C ASP A 875 -1.04 -10.91 8.54
N LEU A 876 -0.23 -11.86 9.03
CA LEU A 876 1.20 -11.91 8.77
C LEU A 876 1.56 -12.43 7.39
N ARG A 877 0.58 -12.86 6.58
CA ARG A 877 0.78 -13.22 5.16
C ARG A 877 1.01 -11.99 4.28
N PHE A 878 0.85 -10.80 4.83
CA PHE A 878 0.99 -9.52 4.16
C PHE A 878 2.21 -8.79 4.68
N ALA A 879 2.92 -8.08 3.80
CA ALA A 879 4.04 -7.22 4.20
C ALA A 879 3.62 -6.14 5.21
N GLU A 880 2.38 -5.67 5.08
CA GLU A 880 1.72 -4.80 6.04
C GLU A 880 0.63 -5.58 6.75
N SER A 881 0.90 -5.94 8.01
CA SER A 881 0.03 -6.81 8.81
C SER A 881 -0.98 -5.98 9.60
N PHE A 882 -1.99 -5.45 8.91
CA PHE A 882 -3.10 -4.67 9.46
C PHE A 882 -4.44 -5.44 9.41
N GLY A 883 -4.38 -6.77 9.46
CA GLY A 883 -5.53 -7.66 9.52
C GLY A 883 -6.22 -7.68 10.90
N LEU A 884 -7.17 -8.60 11.06
CA LEU A 884 -8.10 -8.62 12.19
C LEU A 884 -7.42 -8.84 13.56
N ALA A 885 -6.47 -9.76 13.67
CA ALA A 885 -5.79 -10.05 14.93
C ALA A 885 -4.87 -8.89 15.33
N THR A 886 -4.15 -8.32 14.39
CA THR A 886 -3.30 -7.14 14.57
C THR A 886 -4.11 -5.88 14.87
N ALA A 887 -5.32 -5.73 14.32
CA ALA A 887 -6.24 -4.66 14.68
C ALA A 887 -6.76 -4.79 16.12
N MET A 888 -7.03 -6.02 16.59
CA MET A 888 -7.38 -6.26 18.00
C MET A 888 -6.21 -5.93 18.93
N ILE A 889 -4.98 -6.30 18.56
CA ILE A 889 -3.75 -5.90 19.27
C ILE A 889 -3.65 -4.38 19.34
N HIS A 890 -3.78 -3.71 18.20
CA HIS A 890 -3.74 -2.25 18.11
C HIS A 890 -4.80 -1.59 19.01
N ASN A 891 -5.99 -2.21 19.12
CA ASN A 891 -7.08 -1.73 19.95
C ASN A 891 -6.96 -2.08 21.45
N GLY A 892 -5.91 -2.77 21.87
CA GLY A 892 -5.58 -3.02 23.29
C GLY A 892 -5.49 -4.49 23.70
N ALA A 893 -5.63 -5.46 22.80
CA ALA A 893 -5.44 -6.86 23.14
C ALA A 893 -3.96 -7.18 23.39
N GLU A 894 -3.67 -7.88 24.49
CA GLU A 894 -2.33 -8.39 24.81
C GLU A 894 -2.10 -9.77 24.19
N LEU A 895 -3.19 -10.54 24.02
CA LEU A 895 -3.18 -11.86 23.39
C LEU A 895 -4.41 -12.02 22.50
N VAL A 896 -4.15 -12.44 21.26
CA VAL A 896 -5.20 -12.85 20.31
C VAL A 896 -5.01 -14.31 19.93
N THR A 897 -5.99 -15.17 20.19
CA THR A 897 -6.03 -16.52 19.61
C THR A 897 -6.82 -16.48 18.31
N ALA A 898 -6.19 -16.84 17.20
CA ALA A 898 -6.77 -16.77 15.87
C ALA A 898 -6.39 -18.01 15.06
N THR A 899 -6.83 -18.08 13.79
CA THR A 899 -6.56 -19.24 12.94
C THR A 899 -5.81 -18.90 11.65
N ARG A 900 -4.86 -19.77 11.28
CA ARG A 900 -3.93 -19.57 10.16
C ARG A 900 -4.53 -19.86 8.78
N TRP A 901 -5.63 -20.63 8.73
CA TRP A 901 -6.26 -21.07 7.48
C TRP A 901 -7.75 -21.39 7.68
N VAL A 902 -8.43 -21.76 6.60
CA VAL A 902 -9.85 -22.13 6.58
C VAL A 902 -10.14 -23.34 7.47
N LEU A 903 -11.05 -23.21 8.43
CA LEU A 903 -11.37 -24.27 9.39
C LEU A 903 -12.47 -25.21 8.89
N PRO A 904 -12.41 -26.51 9.25
CA PRO A 904 -13.54 -27.40 9.08
C PRO A 904 -14.68 -27.06 10.05
N THR A 905 -15.87 -26.76 9.49
CA THR A 905 -17.10 -26.57 10.27
C THR A 905 -17.61 -27.91 10.82
N SER A 906 -18.51 -27.87 11.82
CA SER A 906 -19.18 -29.09 12.32
C SER A 906 -19.88 -29.82 11.18
N PHE A 907 -20.53 -29.08 10.27
CA PHE A 907 -21.13 -29.67 9.06
C PHE A 907 -20.09 -30.38 8.18
N ALA A 908 -18.91 -29.78 7.97
CA ALA A 908 -17.86 -30.37 7.16
C ALA A 908 -17.34 -31.69 7.76
N PHE A 909 -17.12 -31.75 9.07
CA PHE A 909 -16.71 -32.98 9.75
C PHE A 909 -17.75 -34.11 9.60
N HIS A 910 -19.04 -33.82 9.79
CA HIS A 910 -20.08 -34.84 9.70
C HIS A 910 -20.36 -35.27 8.25
N ARG A 911 -20.40 -34.33 7.31
CA ARG A 911 -20.85 -34.60 5.94
C ARG A 911 -19.73 -34.92 4.97
N LEU A 912 -18.55 -34.34 5.15
CA LEU A 912 -17.41 -34.50 4.25
C LEU A 912 -16.39 -35.51 4.79
N ALA A 913 -16.15 -35.52 6.11
CA ALA A 913 -15.25 -36.50 6.75
C ALA A 913 -15.98 -37.73 7.32
N GLY A 914 -17.31 -37.74 7.36
CA GLY A 914 -18.12 -38.89 7.77
C GLY A 914 -18.13 -39.16 9.28
N LEU A 915 -17.80 -38.18 10.12
CA LEU A 915 -17.80 -38.34 11.57
C LEU A 915 -19.23 -38.43 12.13
N PRO A 916 -19.49 -39.31 13.13
CA PRO A 916 -20.78 -39.35 13.84
C PRO A 916 -21.13 -37.99 14.46
N GLU A 917 -22.42 -37.65 14.55
CA GLU A 917 -22.90 -36.39 15.15
C GLU A 917 -22.54 -36.23 16.65
N SER A 918 -22.09 -37.29 17.30
CA SER A 918 -21.59 -37.29 18.68
C SER A 918 -20.13 -36.85 18.82
N VAL A 919 -19.36 -36.77 17.73
CA VAL A 919 -17.94 -36.39 17.74
C VAL A 919 -17.80 -34.99 17.17
N ARG A 920 -17.38 -34.01 17.98
CA ARG A 920 -17.47 -32.58 17.62
C ARG A 920 -16.14 -31.83 17.82
N PRO A 921 -15.16 -32.05 16.94
CA PRO A 921 -13.82 -31.48 17.12
C PRO A 921 -13.79 -29.95 17.22
N LEU A 922 -14.64 -29.26 16.44
CA LEU A 922 -14.72 -27.80 16.48
C LEU A 922 -15.21 -27.28 17.85
N SER A 923 -16.20 -27.95 18.45
CA SER A 923 -16.73 -27.58 19.77
C SER A 923 -15.69 -27.82 20.87
N GLU A 924 -14.97 -28.95 20.81
CA GLU A 924 -13.84 -29.23 21.70
C GLU A 924 -12.75 -28.14 21.59
N ALA A 925 -12.42 -27.70 20.38
CA ALA A 925 -11.43 -26.64 20.16
C ALA A 925 -11.90 -25.29 20.74
N ILE A 926 -13.17 -24.91 20.55
CA ILE A 926 -13.75 -23.67 21.11
C ILE A 926 -13.65 -23.69 22.64
N ILE A 927 -14.02 -24.80 23.27
CA ILE A 927 -13.95 -24.97 24.73
C ILE A 927 -12.49 -24.95 25.20
N ALA A 928 -11.57 -25.57 24.47
CA ALA A 928 -10.15 -25.55 24.81
C ALA A 928 -9.53 -24.14 24.76
N VAL A 929 -9.89 -23.35 23.74
CA VAL A 929 -9.46 -21.95 23.62
C VAL A 929 -10.02 -21.11 24.76
N ASP A 930 -11.31 -21.23 25.06
CA ASP A 930 -11.93 -20.52 26.18
C ASP A 930 -11.30 -20.90 27.54
N ALA A 931 -11.07 -22.20 27.78
CA ALA A 931 -10.42 -22.68 28.99
C ALA A 931 -8.95 -22.23 29.08
N ALA A 932 -8.24 -22.14 27.95
CA ALA A 932 -6.90 -21.56 27.89
C ALA A 932 -6.93 -20.08 28.24
N HIS A 933 -7.91 -19.35 27.70
CA HIS A 933 -8.10 -17.94 27.98
C HIS A 933 -8.44 -17.69 29.44
N GLU A 934 -9.04 -18.63 30.19
CA GLU A 934 -9.19 -18.53 31.65
C GLU A 934 -7.88 -18.61 32.43
N HIS A 935 -6.90 -19.33 31.91
CA HIS A 935 -5.67 -19.63 32.62
C HIS A 935 -4.72 -18.41 32.68
N PRO A 936 -3.92 -18.22 33.74
CA PRO A 936 -2.93 -17.13 33.79
C PRO A 936 -1.93 -17.15 32.63
N ASP A 937 -1.55 -18.35 32.16
CA ASP A 937 -0.75 -18.57 30.94
C ASP A 937 -1.59 -19.30 29.87
N PRO A 938 -2.28 -18.56 28.97
CA PRO A 938 -3.10 -19.14 27.92
C PRO A 938 -2.30 -19.93 26.88
N VAL A 939 -1.08 -19.47 26.56
CA VAL A 939 -0.22 -20.12 25.55
C VAL A 939 0.16 -21.52 26.01
N HIS A 940 0.62 -21.65 27.26
CA HIS A 940 0.96 -22.97 27.82
C HIS A 940 -0.27 -23.89 27.90
N ARG A 941 -1.43 -23.35 28.28
CA ARG A 941 -2.66 -24.14 28.42
C ARG A 941 -3.19 -24.63 27.07
N LEU A 942 -3.20 -23.77 26.05
CA LEU A 942 -3.56 -24.16 24.69
C LEU A 942 -2.55 -25.16 24.10
N GLY A 943 -1.25 -24.90 24.27
CA GLY A 943 -0.18 -25.80 23.82
C GLY A 943 -0.26 -27.19 24.46
N ARG A 944 -0.72 -27.28 25.72
CA ARG A 944 -1.02 -28.57 26.35
C ARG A 944 -2.14 -29.32 25.63
N TRP A 945 -3.25 -28.66 25.33
CA TRP A 945 -4.34 -29.29 24.58
C TRP A 945 -3.89 -29.72 23.18
N GLN A 946 -3.10 -28.91 22.47
CA GLN A 946 -2.54 -29.25 21.17
C GLN A 946 -1.61 -30.48 21.24
N ARG A 947 -0.78 -30.62 22.29
CA ARG A 947 0.01 -31.85 22.54
C ARG A 947 -0.87 -33.07 22.76
N GLU A 948 -1.94 -32.93 23.55
CA GLU A 948 -2.91 -34.01 23.77
C GLU A 948 -3.58 -34.43 22.44
N GLN A 949 -3.88 -33.48 21.53
CA GLN A 949 -4.38 -33.81 20.19
C GLN A 949 -3.32 -34.50 19.32
N LEU A 950 -2.06 -34.05 19.37
CA LEU A 950 -0.95 -34.70 18.66
C LEU A 950 -0.74 -36.14 19.15
N ASP A 951 -0.86 -36.40 20.46
CA ASP A 951 -0.75 -37.75 21.02
C ASP A 951 -1.89 -38.65 20.54
N HIS A 952 -3.13 -38.15 20.51
CA HIS A 952 -4.27 -38.89 19.94
C HIS A 952 -4.11 -39.14 18.44
N TRP A 953 -3.55 -38.18 17.70
CA TRP A 953 -3.24 -38.30 16.28
C TRP A 953 -2.18 -39.38 16.02
N ARG A 954 -1.08 -39.35 16.76
CA ARG A 954 -0.02 -40.38 16.70
C ARG A 954 -0.54 -41.77 17.05
N ALA A 955 -1.43 -41.87 18.04
CA ALA A 955 -1.94 -43.14 18.53
C ALA A 955 -3.00 -43.77 17.61
N GLY A 956 -3.92 -42.96 17.06
CA GLY A 956 -5.10 -43.46 16.35
C GLY A 956 -5.24 -43.03 14.89
N GLY A 957 -4.57 -41.97 14.46
CA GLY A 957 -4.64 -41.44 13.10
C GLY A 957 -6.05 -41.06 12.63
N ARG A 958 -6.97 -40.79 13.57
CA ARG A 958 -8.37 -40.51 13.26
C ARG A 958 -8.58 -39.03 12.95
N ILE A 959 -9.44 -38.73 11.99
CA ILE A 959 -9.60 -37.39 11.42
C ILE A 959 -10.08 -36.34 12.44
N GLU A 960 -10.79 -36.76 13.50
CA GLU A 960 -11.18 -35.91 14.62
C GLU A 960 -10.00 -35.31 15.41
N HIS A 961 -8.82 -35.95 15.35
CA HIS A 961 -7.59 -35.47 16.00
C HIS A 961 -6.58 -34.87 15.01
N SER A 962 -6.99 -34.69 13.75
CA SER A 962 -6.11 -34.19 12.69
C SER A 962 -5.56 -32.80 13.00
N PRO A 963 -4.28 -32.52 12.66
CA PRO A 963 -3.72 -31.18 12.73
C PRO A 963 -4.42 -30.13 11.87
N LEU A 964 -5.30 -30.54 10.93
CA LEU A 964 -6.12 -29.62 10.13
C LEU A 964 -6.89 -28.61 10.99
N LEU A 965 -7.31 -29.01 12.21
CA LEU A 965 -8.03 -28.14 13.13
C LEU A 965 -7.12 -27.55 14.22
N TRP A 966 -6.43 -28.38 14.99
CA TRP A 966 -5.73 -27.90 16.19
C TRP A 966 -4.45 -27.11 15.87
N ALA A 967 -3.76 -27.42 14.76
CA ALA A 967 -2.56 -26.70 14.34
C ALA A 967 -2.90 -25.39 13.60
N ALA A 968 -4.16 -25.22 13.21
CA ALA A 968 -4.65 -23.94 12.67
C ALA A 968 -4.67 -22.86 13.76
N MET A 969 -4.88 -23.24 15.02
CA MET A 969 -4.99 -22.33 16.16
C MET A 969 -3.61 -21.79 16.55
N THR A 970 -3.49 -20.47 16.65
CA THR A 970 -2.27 -19.79 17.08
C THR A 970 -2.59 -18.71 18.08
N CYS A 971 -1.72 -18.51 19.06
CA CYS A 971 -1.71 -17.31 19.89
C CYS A 971 -0.77 -16.28 19.25
N MET A 972 -1.25 -15.04 19.14
CA MET A 972 -0.50 -13.89 18.71
C MET A 972 -0.34 -12.92 19.87
N VAL A 973 0.88 -12.44 20.09
CA VAL A 973 1.26 -11.48 21.13
C VAL A 973 2.08 -10.35 20.53
N VAL A 974 2.30 -9.29 21.32
CA VAL A 974 3.01 -8.08 20.90
C VAL A 974 4.49 -8.14 21.19
#